data_AF-A0A915UB48-F1
#
_entry.id   AF-A0A915UB48-F1
#
_cell.length_a   1.000
_cell.length_b   1.000
_cell.length_c   1.000
_cell.angle_alpha   90.00
_cell.angle_beta   90.00
_cell.angle_gamma   90.00
#
_symmetry.space_group_name_H-M   'P 1'
#
loop_
_entity.id
_entity.type
_entity.pdbx_description
1 polymer ?
#
loop_
_entity_poly.entity_id
_entity_poly.type
_entity_poly.pdbx_seq_one_letter_code
_entity_poly.pdbx_strand_id
1 'polypeptide(L)'
;MPAMLRVAALFVSLLVVVVPVAAQDASRWFLAEGASNAVLEEEILVANPTALTLAVTVRLLPDASAVIAPGAVLSKTFPLGPTSRLTVRVAQELPGLNGAASAEVSATVANSTTPADIVVERSMYFPDGTRLGAHNASGVTQAEPRWILAEGASGAFSTFILVANPNTSSTTVRVRYLKSTGEVITFTQALPPSSRTTFWPQNDYPTQLGSAEFSTVVESLEAGEDIVAERAMYFDPSTTGSGFARSGHDALGVPEASNTWYFAEGFTGGNATTAFETFLLLANPSDAASTATVTYQLDSGQTVARTYPLGPNQRLTIWVDQEGREADARLKAASFGMTVTATRPIVAERAMYWGTPSAADPSTPTFPWREGHATAGSTVLSPKWAFAEGRDGVDAGNRPYSTFFLLSNPSNADVTVKATFMAEDGGGLTSTVVVPARGRANIWPTAALPEFAALANRRFATFLESTGGASFVAERAVYLYADFASGHVNMGTPWTGAIVSPSRAPGAVTVTGYTPREMRLSGGELITITGTGFAGTPEVTVDGLAATIQSATATQITALAPLRTALTGFGTLAASTIRLTTAGTTQTVGTFTRRFRVLAMGDSMTYGTIVEYAPPVPPSTTPTRLPAYQAALPYPAGLQGLLRADARFGSGATVDNEGYSGECVTTVGCSSNTTRGVDRIVTLVAAKKYDVVVILEGFNDQNATVFTGTTIANGLRTMGRAARDSGATVVMGRIHVMRSDLWSAIATMATEEKFLRVDFDTRVEIGEDGVHPTQNGYDQMASFVYGAIKAAIK
;
A
#
# COMPACT_ATOMS: atom_id res chain seq x y z
N MET A 1 -25.70 63.34 -54.79
CA MET A 1 -24.84 63.45 -53.60
C MET A 1 -25.55 62.76 -52.44
N PRO A 2 -24.91 61.82 -51.71
CA PRO A 2 -25.58 61.07 -50.64
C PRO A 2 -25.40 61.69 -49.25
N ALA A 3 -26.27 61.22 -48.34
CA ALA A 3 -26.15 61.05 -46.89
C ALA A 3 -26.23 62.27 -45.95
N MET A 4 -27.25 62.27 -45.07
CA MET A 4 -27.09 61.94 -43.64
C MET A 4 -28.47 61.93 -42.95
N LEU A 5 -28.89 60.75 -42.46
CA LEU A 5 -29.96 60.65 -41.46
C LEU A 5 -29.45 59.75 -40.32
N ARG A 6 -29.32 60.31 -39.12
CA ARG A 6 -28.85 59.61 -37.93
C ARG A 6 -29.99 58.76 -37.36
N VAL A 7 -29.78 57.45 -37.27
CA VAL A 7 -30.63 56.52 -36.51
C VAL A 7 -29.93 56.24 -35.18
N ALA A 8 -30.61 56.52 -34.08
CA ALA A 8 -30.19 56.10 -32.74
C ALA A 8 -30.48 54.60 -32.58
N ALA A 9 -29.43 53.80 -32.39
CA ALA A 9 -29.56 52.39 -32.07
C ALA A 9 -29.71 52.23 -30.55
N LEU A 10 -30.88 51.75 -30.13
CA LEU A 10 -31.16 51.31 -28.77
C LEU A 10 -30.41 49.98 -28.56
N PHE A 11 -29.31 49.98 -27.80
CA PHE A 11 -28.66 48.75 -27.36
C PHE A 11 -29.52 48.10 -26.28
N VAL A 12 -30.33 47.10 -26.67
CA VAL A 12 -30.91 46.14 -25.73
C VAL A 12 -29.77 45.20 -25.32
N SER A 13 -29.20 45.43 -24.14
CA SER A 13 -28.35 44.45 -23.46
C SER A 13 -29.20 43.22 -23.15
N LEU A 14 -29.06 42.17 -23.96
CA LEU A 14 -29.53 40.84 -23.59
C LEU A 14 -28.74 40.43 -22.34
N LEU A 15 -29.38 40.53 -21.18
CA LEU A 15 -28.97 39.76 -20.00
C LEU A 15 -29.11 38.30 -20.41
N VAL A 16 -27.99 37.66 -20.77
CA VAL A 16 -27.91 36.20 -20.76
C VAL A 16 -27.96 35.81 -19.29
N VAL A 17 -29.16 35.61 -18.78
CA VAL A 17 -29.34 34.77 -17.61
C VAL A 17 -28.90 33.39 -18.05
N VAL A 18 -27.68 33.02 -17.68
CA VAL A 18 -27.23 31.62 -17.73
C VAL A 18 -28.13 30.89 -16.73
N VAL A 19 -29.24 30.36 -17.21
CA VAL A 19 -29.97 29.32 -16.50
C VAL A 19 -29.11 28.07 -16.67
N PRO A 20 -28.56 27.45 -15.60
CA PRO A 20 -27.84 26.20 -15.74
C PRO A 20 -28.86 25.14 -16.18
N VAL A 21 -28.79 24.74 -17.45
CA VAL A 21 -29.59 23.66 -18.01
C VAL A 21 -28.85 22.35 -17.74
N ALA A 22 -29.53 21.48 -16.97
CA ALA A 22 -29.33 20.04 -16.80
C ALA A 22 -28.14 19.54 -15.96
N ALA A 23 -28.45 18.56 -15.11
CA ALA A 23 -27.59 17.84 -14.18
C ALA A 23 -26.19 17.54 -14.75
N GLN A 24 -25.16 17.94 -13.99
CA GLN A 24 -23.79 17.47 -14.19
C GLN A 24 -23.78 15.95 -13.99
N ASP A 25 -23.44 15.22 -15.05
CA ASP A 25 -23.39 13.75 -15.05
C ASP A 25 -22.16 13.32 -14.25
N ALA A 26 -22.32 12.97 -12.96
CA ALA A 26 -21.23 12.60 -12.05
C ALA A 26 -20.72 11.18 -12.34
N SER A 27 -20.85 10.74 -13.58
CA SER A 27 -20.49 9.42 -14.07
C SER A 27 -19.07 9.34 -14.61
N ARG A 28 -18.37 10.46 -14.76
CA ARG A 28 -16.96 10.52 -15.20
C ARG A 28 -16.17 11.46 -14.30
N TRP A 29 -14.98 11.02 -13.90
CA TRP A 29 -14.10 11.69 -12.96
C TRP A 29 -12.64 11.59 -13.41
N PHE A 30 -11.86 12.59 -13.04
CA PHE A 30 -10.43 12.70 -13.33
C PHE A 30 -9.64 12.92 -12.04
N LEU A 31 -8.48 12.28 -11.96
CA LEU A 31 -7.46 12.46 -10.92
C LEU A 31 -6.21 13.03 -11.59
N ALA A 32 -5.42 13.86 -10.91
CA ALA A 32 -4.20 14.46 -11.46
C ALA A 32 -2.92 13.78 -10.95
N GLU A 33 -2.92 13.36 -9.69
CA GLU A 33 -1.88 12.50 -9.11
C GLU A 33 -2.19 11.01 -9.22
N GLY A 34 -1.15 10.21 -9.07
CA GLY A 34 -1.17 8.77 -8.87
C GLY A 34 0.20 8.18 -9.18
N ALA A 35 0.54 7.08 -8.53
CA ALA A 35 1.76 6.32 -8.81
C ALA A 35 1.66 4.90 -8.26
N SER A 36 2.15 3.95 -9.06
CA SER A 36 2.33 2.57 -8.64
C SER A 36 3.80 2.21 -8.83
N ASN A 37 4.57 2.24 -7.74
CA ASN A 37 6.01 1.94 -7.75
C ASN A 37 6.50 1.48 -6.36
N ALA A 38 7.81 1.35 -6.19
CA ALA A 38 8.42 0.91 -4.93
C ALA A 38 8.30 1.93 -3.77
N VAL A 39 7.81 3.14 -4.02
CA VAL A 39 7.75 4.25 -3.05
C VAL A 39 6.33 4.72 -2.77
N LEU A 40 5.36 4.40 -3.63
CA LEU A 40 3.95 4.78 -3.44
C LEU A 40 3.03 3.62 -3.85
N GLU A 41 2.06 3.36 -2.98
CA GLU A 41 0.91 2.48 -3.22
C GLU A 41 -0.34 3.33 -3.42
N GLU A 42 -1.00 3.17 -4.57
CA GLU A 42 -2.22 3.90 -4.93
C GLU A 42 -3.48 3.05 -4.76
N GLU A 43 -4.49 3.63 -4.11
CA GLU A 43 -5.84 3.11 -4.04
C GLU A 43 -6.83 4.13 -4.65
N ILE A 44 -7.53 3.74 -5.72
CA ILE A 44 -8.64 4.51 -6.31
C ILE A 44 -9.95 4.03 -5.69
N LEU A 45 -10.78 4.96 -5.22
CA LEU A 45 -11.90 4.71 -4.33
C LEU A 45 -13.16 5.24 -4.97
N VAL A 46 -14.17 4.39 -5.12
CA VAL A 46 -15.40 4.73 -5.86
C VAL A 46 -16.62 4.40 -5.02
N ALA A 47 -17.50 5.38 -4.81
CA ALA A 47 -18.78 5.17 -4.12
C ALA A 47 -19.94 5.15 -5.11
N ASN A 48 -20.88 4.22 -4.90
CA ASN A 48 -22.14 4.13 -5.62
C ASN A 48 -23.31 4.48 -4.68
N PRO A 49 -23.85 5.71 -4.77
CA PRO A 49 -25.00 6.12 -3.96
C PRO A 49 -26.35 5.63 -4.49
N THR A 50 -26.37 4.86 -5.58
CA THR A 50 -27.60 4.48 -6.28
C THR A 50 -28.10 3.10 -5.88
N ALA A 51 -29.35 2.79 -6.28
CA ALA A 51 -29.93 1.45 -6.14
C ALA A 51 -29.54 0.50 -7.29
N LEU A 52 -28.67 0.93 -8.21
CA LEU A 52 -28.30 0.19 -9.41
C LEU A 52 -26.93 -0.48 -9.22
N THR A 53 -26.76 -1.64 -9.84
CA THR A 53 -25.41 -2.22 -10.05
C THR A 53 -24.75 -1.48 -11.20
N LEU A 54 -23.49 -1.07 -11.01
CA LEU A 54 -22.72 -0.30 -11.97
C LEU A 54 -21.54 -1.12 -12.52
N ALA A 55 -21.07 -0.71 -13.69
CA ALA A 55 -19.79 -1.08 -14.28
C ALA A 55 -18.87 0.16 -14.23
N VAL A 56 -17.84 0.11 -13.38
CA VAL A 56 -16.89 1.21 -13.17
C VAL A 56 -15.61 0.94 -13.94
N THR A 57 -15.24 1.80 -14.87
CA THR A 57 -14.00 1.69 -15.64
C THR A 57 -12.95 2.66 -15.10
N VAL A 58 -11.79 2.14 -14.71
CA VAL A 58 -10.60 2.92 -14.37
C VAL A 58 -9.61 2.83 -15.52
N ARG A 59 -9.18 3.99 -16.04
CA ARG A 59 -8.17 4.13 -17.10
C ARG A 59 -7.00 4.97 -16.59
N LEU A 60 -5.80 4.40 -16.57
CA LEU A 60 -4.58 5.10 -16.19
C LEU A 60 -4.04 5.98 -17.33
N LEU A 61 -3.54 7.14 -16.97
CA LEU A 61 -2.85 8.11 -17.84
C LEU A 61 -1.39 8.19 -17.35
N PRO A 62 -0.48 7.37 -17.90
CA PRO A 62 0.89 7.26 -17.40
C PRO A 62 1.71 8.52 -17.69
N ASP A 63 2.69 8.80 -16.82
CA ASP A 63 3.76 9.74 -17.12
C ASP A 63 4.69 9.18 -18.21
N ALA A 64 5.32 10.05 -18.99
CA ALA A 64 6.28 9.65 -20.03
C ALA A 64 7.48 8.85 -19.48
N SER A 65 7.82 9.04 -18.20
CA SER A 65 8.86 8.29 -17.49
C SER A 65 8.41 6.94 -16.93
N ALA A 66 7.10 6.64 -16.93
CA ALA A 66 6.58 5.39 -16.41
C ALA A 66 7.02 4.20 -17.27
N VAL A 67 7.51 3.15 -16.62
CA VAL A 67 7.88 1.90 -17.29
C VAL A 67 6.64 1.01 -17.36
N ILE A 68 6.25 0.65 -18.57
CA ILE A 68 5.08 -0.20 -18.85
C ILE A 68 5.57 -1.53 -19.39
N ALA A 69 5.30 -2.62 -18.67
CA ALA A 69 5.66 -3.97 -19.06
C ALA A 69 4.90 -4.39 -20.34
N PRO A 70 5.50 -5.20 -21.22
CA PRO A 70 4.82 -5.74 -22.38
C PRO A 70 3.51 -6.45 -21.99
N GLY A 71 2.40 -6.06 -22.62
CA GLY A 71 1.07 -6.63 -22.34
C GLY A 71 0.36 -6.08 -21.10
N ALA A 72 0.91 -5.07 -20.42
CA ALA A 72 0.24 -4.41 -19.30
C ALA A 72 -1.11 -3.81 -19.72
N VAL A 73 -2.10 -3.95 -18.85
CA VAL A 73 -3.45 -3.41 -19.04
C VAL A 73 -3.56 -2.11 -18.26
N LEU A 74 -3.83 -1.00 -18.95
CA LEU A 74 -3.99 0.33 -18.34
C LEU A 74 -5.45 0.73 -18.16
N SER A 75 -6.40 -0.13 -18.53
CA SER A 75 -7.83 0.14 -18.37
C SER A 75 -8.56 -1.14 -17.97
N LYS A 76 -9.37 -1.06 -16.91
CA LYS A 76 -10.13 -2.21 -16.38
C LYS A 76 -11.49 -1.77 -15.86
N THR A 77 -12.49 -2.61 -16.11
CA THR A 77 -13.86 -2.42 -15.63
C THR A 77 -14.14 -3.33 -14.44
N PHE A 78 -14.74 -2.78 -13.40
CA PHE A 78 -15.07 -3.43 -12.14
C PHE A 78 -16.58 -3.39 -11.92
N PRO A 79 -17.19 -4.47 -11.40
CA PRO A 79 -18.56 -4.42 -10.93
C PRO A 79 -18.64 -3.64 -9.61
N LEU A 80 -19.65 -2.79 -9.47
CA LEU A 80 -19.93 -2.07 -8.23
C LEU A 80 -21.41 -2.22 -7.88
N GLY A 81 -21.69 -2.86 -6.74
CA GLY A 81 -23.06 -3.11 -6.27
C GLY A 81 -23.79 -1.82 -5.84
N PRO A 82 -25.11 -1.88 -5.65
CA PRO A 82 -25.89 -0.75 -5.16
C PRO A 82 -25.51 -0.39 -3.72
N THR A 83 -25.62 0.91 -3.39
CA THR A 83 -25.34 1.46 -2.05
C THR A 83 -24.04 0.92 -1.43
N SER A 84 -22.99 0.85 -2.24
CA SER A 84 -21.71 0.25 -1.86
C SER A 84 -20.53 1.09 -2.35
N ARG A 85 -19.32 0.62 -2.07
CA ARG A 85 -18.07 1.21 -2.55
C ARG A 85 -17.12 0.18 -3.13
N LEU A 86 -16.11 0.66 -3.83
CA LEU A 86 -15.01 -0.11 -4.41
C LEU A 86 -13.66 0.52 -4.01
N THR A 87 -12.67 -0.32 -3.70
CA THR A 87 -11.25 0.04 -3.64
C THR A 87 -10.52 -0.68 -4.76
N VAL A 88 -9.87 0.07 -5.64
CA VAL A 88 -8.99 -0.44 -6.70
C VAL A 88 -7.54 -0.19 -6.29
N ARG A 89 -6.83 -1.25 -5.89
CA ARG A 89 -5.38 -1.18 -5.66
C ARG A 89 -4.66 -1.27 -6.99
N VAL A 90 -4.10 -0.16 -7.47
CA VAL A 90 -3.59 -0.04 -8.84
C VAL A 90 -2.53 -1.11 -9.13
N ALA A 91 -1.55 -1.31 -8.23
CA ALA A 91 -0.49 -2.29 -8.40
C ALA A 91 -0.99 -3.74 -8.54
N GLN A 92 -2.12 -4.08 -7.92
CA GLN A 92 -2.71 -5.42 -7.95
C GLN A 92 -3.65 -5.60 -9.16
N GLU A 93 -4.50 -4.60 -9.42
CA GLU A 93 -5.60 -4.73 -10.37
C GLU A 93 -5.20 -4.36 -11.81
N LEU A 94 -4.18 -3.50 -11.95
CA LEU A 94 -3.61 -2.99 -13.20
C LEU A 94 -2.07 -3.19 -13.18
N PRO A 95 -1.57 -4.43 -13.07
CA PRO A 95 -0.15 -4.70 -12.90
C PRO A 95 0.65 -4.39 -14.17
N GLY A 96 1.95 -4.19 -14.01
CA GLY A 96 2.89 -3.95 -15.11
C GLY A 96 3.22 -2.48 -15.35
N LEU A 97 2.59 -1.55 -14.62
CA LEU A 97 3.02 -0.16 -14.54
C LEU A 97 3.99 0.02 -13.35
N ASN A 98 5.16 0.60 -13.62
CA ASN A 98 6.10 1.07 -12.61
C ASN A 98 6.43 2.55 -12.87
N GLY A 99 5.83 3.44 -12.10
CA GLY A 99 6.00 4.89 -12.25
C GLY A 99 4.76 5.67 -11.82
N ALA A 100 4.75 6.96 -12.17
CA ALA A 100 3.60 7.84 -11.92
C ALA A 100 2.55 7.66 -13.02
N ALA A 101 1.28 7.65 -12.64
CA ALA A 101 0.15 7.60 -13.54
C ALA A 101 -1.06 8.25 -12.88
N SER A 102 -1.73 9.16 -13.56
CA SER A 102 -3.02 9.65 -13.09
C SER A 102 -4.14 8.72 -13.58
N ALA A 103 -5.40 9.02 -13.29
CA ALA A 103 -6.50 8.16 -13.70
C ALA A 103 -7.76 8.93 -14.12
N GLU A 104 -8.46 8.34 -15.07
CA GLU A 104 -9.85 8.65 -15.39
C GLU A 104 -10.73 7.49 -14.92
N VAL A 105 -11.83 7.83 -14.24
CA VAL A 105 -12.80 6.86 -13.72
C VAL A 105 -14.17 7.18 -14.31
N SER A 106 -14.85 6.18 -14.86
CA SER A 106 -16.21 6.34 -15.39
C SER A 106 -17.13 5.22 -14.93
N ALA A 107 -18.43 5.46 -14.90
CA ALA A 107 -19.43 4.46 -14.53
C ALA A 107 -20.64 4.46 -15.45
N THR A 108 -21.11 3.26 -15.77
CA THR A 108 -22.41 3.03 -16.40
C THR A 108 -23.24 2.06 -15.57
N VAL A 109 -24.55 2.04 -15.81
CA VAL A 109 -25.41 0.95 -15.33
C VAL A 109 -24.88 -0.37 -15.90
N ALA A 110 -24.77 -1.40 -15.07
CA ALA A 110 -24.21 -2.69 -15.47
C ALA A 110 -24.94 -3.26 -16.70
N ASN A 111 -24.17 -3.78 -17.66
CA ASN A 111 -24.66 -4.28 -18.95
C ASN A 111 -25.40 -3.23 -19.81
N SER A 112 -25.11 -1.94 -19.60
CA SER A 112 -25.65 -0.82 -20.36
C SER A 112 -24.56 0.23 -20.65
N THR A 113 -24.87 1.17 -21.54
CA THR A 113 -24.09 2.38 -21.80
C THR A 113 -24.66 3.62 -21.08
N THR A 114 -25.75 3.46 -20.33
CA THR A 114 -26.36 4.54 -19.54
C THR A 114 -25.39 5.01 -18.46
N PRO A 115 -24.93 6.27 -18.48
CA PRO A 115 -24.06 6.81 -17.42
C PRO A 115 -24.75 6.75 -16.05
N ALA A 116 -23.95 6.62 -14.98
CA ALA A 116 -24.47 6.57 -13.62
C ALA A 116 -23.55 7.32 -12.66
N ASP A 117 -24.17 8.09 -11.76
CA ASP A 117 -23.47 8.90 -10.77
C ASP A 117 -22.63 8.06 -9.81
N ILE A 118 -21.37 8.44 -9.66
CA ILE A 118 -20.40 7.92 -8.70
C ILE A 118 -19.67 9.08 -8.02
N VAL A 119 -18.93 8.77 -6.95
CA VAL A 119 -17.99 9.70 -6.31
C VAL A 119 -16.63 9.03 -6.29
N VAL A 120 -15.58 9.77 -6.62
CA VAL A 120 -14.23 9.24 -6.77
C VAL A 120 -13.24 10.02 -5.91
N GLU A 121 -12.44 9.28 -5.14
CA GLU A 121 -11.26 9.78 -4.42
C GLU A 121 -10.07 8.87 -4.69
N ARG A 122 -8.87 9.35 -4.40
CA ARG A 122 -7.62 8.58 -4.46
C ARG A 122 -6.89 8.69 -3.13
N SER A 123 -6.51 7.56 -2.54
CA SER A 123 -5.59 7.52 -1.40
C SER A 123 -4.23 6.98 -1.83
N MET A 124 -3.15 7.60 -1.36
CA MET A 124 -1.79 7.17 -1.61
C MET A 124 -1.08 6.90 -0.29
N TYR A 125 -0.23 5.88 -0.28
CA TYR A 125 0.48 5.44 0.91
C TYR A 125 1.95 5.14 0.60
N PHE A 126 2.85 5.40 1.55
CA PHE A 126 4.24 4.96 1.44
C PHE A 126 4.39 3.46 1.77
N PRO A 127 4.94 2.62 0.86
CA PRO A 127 5.09 1.19 1.04
C PRO A 127 6.42 0.87 1.70
N ASP A 128 6.43 0.82 3.04
CA ASP A 128 7.52 0.25 3.84
C ASP A 128 7.01 -0.82 4.84
N GLY A 129 5.78 -1.31 4.62
CA GLY A 129 5.07 -2.18 5.56
C GLY A 129 4.42 -1.41 6.71
N THR A 130 4.78 -0.14 6.92
CA THR A 130 4.25 0.71 7.98
C THR A 130 3.42 1.89 7.48
N ARG A 131 3.20 2.12 6.17
CA ARG A 131 2.30 3.20 5.66
C ARG A 131 2.38 4.49 6.52
N LEU A 132 3.60 4.95 6.80
CA LEU A 132 3.84 6.00 7.82
C LEU A 132 3.45 7.40 7.34
N GLY A 133 3.15 7.55 6.05
CA GLY A 133 2.54 8.74 5.48
C GLY A 133 1.46 8.33 4.49
N ALA A 134 0.46 9.20 4.36
CA ALA A 134 -0.67 8.99 3.47
C ALA A 134 -1.26 10.33 3.06
N HIS A 135 -1.78 10.40 1.84
CA HIS A 135 -2.48 11.58 1.35
C HIS A 135 -3.64 11.20 0.45
N ASN A 136 -4.58 12.11 0.26
CA ASN A 136 -5.84 11.83 -0.43
C ASN A 136 -6.42 13.06 -1.10
N ALA A 137 -6.88 12.87 -2.34
CA ALA A 137 -7.57 13.91 -3.08
C ALA A 137 -8.91 13.40 -3.64
N SER A 138 -9.87 14.33 -3.75
CA SER A 138 -11.05 14.15 -4.58
C SER A 138 -10.64 14.12 -6.05
N GLY A 139 -11.32 13.30 -6.85
CA GLY A 139 -11.35 13.55 -8.28
C GLY A 139 -12.20 14.78 -8.61
N VAL A 140 -12.21 15.15 -9.88
CA VAL A 140 -13.13 16.15 -10.44
C VAL A 140 -13.95 15.59 -11.57
N THR A 141 -15.19 16.05 -11.71
CA THR A 141 -16.10 15.61 -12.79
C THR A 141 -15.78 16.25 -14.14
N GLN A 142 -14.98 17.31 -14.15
CA GLN A 142 -14.58 18.05 -15.35
C GLN A 142 -13.10 18.47 -15.25
N ALA A 143 -12.40 18.32 -16.36
CA ALA A 143 -11.14 19.02 -16.57
C ALA A 143 -11.44 20.50 -16.87
N GLU A 144 -10.50 21.38 -16.56
CA GLU A 144 -10.67 22.84 -16.69
C GLU A 144 -9.43 23.48 -17.35
N PRO A 145 -9.58 24.63 -18.03
CA PRO A 145 -8.47 25.28 -18.72
C PRO A 145 -7.47 25.91 -17.76
N ARG A 146 -7.79 26.01 -16.48
CA ARG A 146 -6.97 26.66 -15.46
C ARG A 146 -7.15 26.00 -14.10
N TRP A 147 -6.07 25.93 -13.33
CA TRP A 147 -6.04 25.44 -11.96
C TRP A 147 -5.11 26.29 -11.10
N ILE A 148 -5.49 26.51 -9.85
CA ILE A 148 -4.78 27.35 -8.89
C ILE A 148 -4.59 26.57 -7.59
N LEU A 149 -3.37 26.57 -7.07
CA LEU A 149 -2.97 25.91 -5.83
C LEU A 149 -2.38 26.97 -4.90
N ALA A 150 -2.96 27.21 -3.73
CA ALA A 150 -2.53 28.24 -2.79
C ALA A 150 -1.32 27.84 -1.94
N GLU A 151 -1.10 26.53 -1.71
CA GLU A 151 0.09 26.00 -1.06
C GLU A 151 1.22 25.68 -2.06
N GLY A 152 2.45 25.77 -1.56
CA GLY A 152 3.68 25.35 -2.22
C GLY A 152 4.88 25.87 -1.43
N ALA A 153 5.85 24.99 -1.15
CA ALA A 153 7.09 25.39 -0.51
C ALA A 153 8.26 24.48 -0.88
N SER A 154 9.46 25.05 -0.88
CA SER A 154 10.72 24.33 -1.10
C SER A 154 11.70 24.62 0.02
N GLY A 155 12.62 23.70 0.27
CA GLY A 155 13.54 23.73 1.40
C GLY A 155 13.23 22.56 2.33
N ALA A 156 12.43 22.80 3.37
CA ALA A 156 11.93 21.73 4.26
C ALA A 156 10.98 20.74 3.54
N PHE A 157 10.46 21.14 2.38
CA PHE A 157 9.54 20.35 1.57
C PHE A 157 10.10 20.06 0.20
N SER A 158 9.71 18.90 -0.33
CA SER A 158 9.74 18.61 -1.74
C SER A 158 8.35 18.80 -2.35
N THR A 159 8.12 19.94 -3.02
CA THR A 159 6.87 20.19 -3.77
C THR A 159 6.91 19.57 -5.17
N PHE A 160 5.79 19.00 -5.60
CA PHE A 160 5.54 18.50 -6.94
C PHE A 160 4.20 19.04 -7.42
N ILE A 161 4.16 19.54 -8.66
CA ILE A 161 2.91 19.93 -9.33
C ILE A 161 2.58 18.85 -10.35
N LEU A 162 1.42 18.24 -10.21
CA LEU A 162 1.00 17.09 -10.99
C LEU A 162 -0.12 17.54 -11.92
N VAL A 163 0.10 17.40 -13.22
CA VAL A 163 -0.87 17.85 -14.23
C VAL A 163 -1.24 16.68 -15.12
N ALA A 164 -2.53 16.33 -15.14
CA ALA A 164 -3.09 15.35 -16.07
C ALA A 164 -3.55 16.07 -17.36
N ASN A 165 -3.15 15.50 -18.49
CA ASN A 165 -3.71 15.80 -19.79
C ASN A 165 -4.62 14.63 -20.23
N PRO A 166 -5.93 14.70 -19.96
CA PRO A 166 -6.87 13.65 -20.34
C PRO A 166 -7.16 13.63 -21.85
N ASN A 167 -6.70 14.63 -22.60
CA ASN A 167 -6.99 14.80 -24.02
C ASN A 167 -6.24 13.78 -24.88
N THR A 168 -6.70 13.58 -26.10
CA THR A 168 -6.01 12.73 -27.09
C THR A 168 -4.93 13.48 -27.87
N SER A 169 -4.80 14.79 -27.62
CA SER A 169 -3.84 15.72 -28.22
C SER A 169 -2.78 16.11 -27.19
N SER A 170 -1.60 16.49 -27.67
CA SER A 170 -0.61 17.17 -26.82
C SER A 170 -1.16 18.53 -26.44
N THR A 171 -1.02 18.93 -25.17
CA THR A 171 -1.54 20.21 -24.65
C THR A 171 -0.42 21.06 -24.07
N THR A 172 -0.24 22.28 -24.58
CA THR A 172 0.73 23.23 -24.01
C THR A 172 0.14 23.95 -22.80
N VAL A 173 0.81 23.84 -21.65
CA VAL A 173 0.45 24.56 -20.43
C VAL A 173 1.42 25.69 -20.12
N ARG A 174 0.93 26.77 -19.52
CA ARG A 174 1.71 27.79 -18.81
C ARG A 174 1.62 27.53 -17.31
N VAL A 175 2.77 27.50 -16.65
CA VAL A 175 2.86 27.38 -15.19
C VAL A 175 3.45 28.67 -14.63
N ARG A 176 2.80 29.22 -13.60
CA ARG A 176 3.25 30.40 -12.87
C ARG A 176 3.40 30.06 -11.39
N TYR A 177 4.56 30.35 -10.81
CA TYR A 177 4.78 30.31 -9.36
C TYR A 177 4.76 31.74 -8.81
N LEU A 178 3.84 32.01 -7.89
CA LEU A 178 3.59 33.33 -7.30
C LEU A 178 4.16 33.32 -5.89
N LYS A 179 5.24 34.05 -5.66
CA LYS A 179 5.98 34.02 -4.40
C LYS A 179 5.34 34.95 -3.36
N SER A 180 5.73 34.76 -2.09
CA SER A 180 5.34 35.68 -1.01
C SER A 180 5.85 37.11 -1.18
N THR A 181 6.87 37.32 -2.03
CA THR A 181 7.41 38.64 -2.40
C THR A 181 6.61 39.35 -3.51
N GLY A 182 5.63 38.67 -4.13
CA GLY A 182 4.94 39.14 -5.34
C GLY A 182 5.70 38.89 -6.66
N GLU A 183 6.92 38.34 -6.58
CA GLU A 183 7.67 37.87 -7.75
C GLU A 183 6.95 36.66 -8.39
N VAL A 184 6.90 36.64 -9.72
CA VAL A 184 6.27 35.55 -10.50
C VAL A 184 7.30 34.87 -11.40
N ILE A 185 7.47 33.56 -11.23
CA ILE A 185 8.27 32.72 -12.13
C ILE A 185 7.32 32.04 -13.12
N THR A 186 7.58 32.18 -14.43
CA THR A 186 6.68 31.68 -15.49
C THR A 186 7.44 30.85 -16.52
N PHE A 187 6.83 29.75 -16.95
CA PHE A 187 7.32 28.93 -18.06
C PHE A 187 6.17 28.20 -18.75
N THR A 188 6.46 27.57 -19.89
CA THR A 188 5.50 26.77 -20.66
C THR A 188 6.06 25.40 -20.97
N GLN A 189 5.21 24.38 -20.97
CA GLN A 189 5.59 23.00 -21.27
C GLN A 189 4.47 22.30 -22.05
N ALA A 190 4.84 21.51 -23.07
CA ALA A 190 3.91 20.62 -23.75
C ALA A 190 3.73 19.32 -22.95
N LEU A 191 2.48 18.94 -22.71
CA LEU A 191 2.07 17.71 -22.05
C LEU A 191 1.67 16.68 -23.12
N PRO A 192 2.21 15.45 -23.11
CA PRO A 192 1.80 14.41 -24.05
C PRO A 192 0.29 14.09 -23.97
N PRO A 193 -0.33 13.57 -25.03
CA PRO A 193 -1.72 13.13 -25.00
C PRO A 193 -1.93 11.98 -24.00
N SER A 194 -3.10 11.96 -23.35
CA SER A 194 -3.57 10.87 -22.49
C SER A 194 -2.54 10.46 -21.45
N SER A 195 -1.93 11.45 -20.81
CA SER A 195 -0.78 11.30 -19.94
C SER A 195 -0.92 12.17 -18.70
N ARG A 196 0.03 12.02 -17.77
CA ARG A 196 0.30 13.04 -16.76
C ARG A 196 1.73 13.54 -16.86
N THR A 197 2.02 14.66 -16.22
CA THR A 197 3.38 15.22 -16.12
C THR A 197 3.63 15.78 -14.72
N THR A 198 4.81 15.50 -14.16
CA THR A 198 5.29 16.09 -12.90
C THR A 198 6.18 17.29 -13.19
N PHE A 199 5.90 18.42 -12.55
CA PHE A 199 6.85 19.52 -12.42
C PHE A 199 7.49 19.50 -11.04
N TRP A 200 8.79 19.74 -10.97
CA TRP A 200 9.56 19.73 -9.73
C TRP A 200 10.22 21.12 -9.52
N PRO A 201 9.48 22.12 -9.00
CA PRO A 201 9.85 23.53 -9.03
C PRO A 201 11.28 23.83 -8.57
N GLN A 202 11.72 23.24 -7.46
CA GLN A 202 13.04 23.44 -6.86
C GLN A 202 14.18 22.73 -7.60
N ASN A 203 13.89 21.65 -8.33
CA ASN A 203 14.86 21.01 -9.20
C ASN A 203 14.97 21.73 -10.53
N ASP A 204 13.84 22.18 -11.07
CA ASP A 204 13.74 22.80 -12.38
C ASP A 204 14.20 24.28 -12.35
N TYR A 205 14.00 24.97 -11.22
CA TYR A 205 14.37 26.37 -11.00
C TYR A 205 15.09 26.57 -9.64
N PRO A 206 16.25 25.95 -9.41
CA PRO A 206 16.90 25.91 -8.09
C PRO A 206 17.29 27.29 -7.56
N THR A 207 17.65 28.24 -8.43
CA THR A 207 18.02 29.61 -8.02
C THR A 207 16.81 30.40 -7.51
N GLN A 208 15.64 30.22 -8.11
CA GLN A 208 14.44 31.00 -7.82
C GLN A 208 13.53 30.34 -6.78
N LEU A 209 13.52 29.00 -6.76
CA LEU A 209 12.57 28.15 -6.03
C LEU A 209 13.24 27.06 -5.18
N GLY A 210 14.57 27.05 -5.04
CA GLY A 210 15.28 26.08 -4.19
C GLY A 210 14.90 26.16 -2.71
N SER A 211 14.59 27.36 -2.23
CA SER A 211 14.01 27.62 -0.91
C SER A 211 13.08 28.82 -1.00
N ALA A 212 11.79 28.56 -1.18
CA ALA A 212 10.78 29.58 -1.39
C ALA A 212 9.40 29.07 -0.98
N GLU A 213 8.51 29.98 -0.61
CA GLU A 213 7.07 29.72 -0.51
C GLU A 213 6.37 30.34 -1.73
N PHE A 214 5.45 29.59 -2.33
CA PHE A 214 4.76 30.01 -3.56
C PHE A 214 3.39 29.36 -3.68
N SER A 215 2.47 30.02 -4.38
CA SER A 215 1.28 29.38 -4.96
C SER A 215 1.53 29.08 -6.43
N THR A 216 0.77 28.15 -7.02
CA THR A 216 0.92 27.77 -8.43
C THR A 216 -0.34 28.08 -9.21
N VAL A 217 -0.19 28.60 -10.43
CA VAL A 217 -1.27 28.70 -11.42
C VAL A 217 -0.84 27.91 -12.67
N VAL A 218 -1.66 26.95 -13.08
CA VAL A 218 -1.48 26.16 -14.30
C VAL A 218 -2.60 26.50 -15.27
N GLU A 219 -2.25 26.88 -16.50
CA GLU A 219 -3.19 27.30 -17.54
C GLU A 219 -2.93 26.48 -18.81
N SER A 220 -3.95 25.85 -19.37
CA SER A 220 -3.90 25.38 -20.76
C SER A 220 -3.86 26.58 -21.70
N LEU A 221 -3.01 26.52 -22.73
CA LEU A 221 -2.90 27.54 -23.77
C LEU A 221 -3.68 27.20 -25.03
N GLU A 222 -4.37 26.06 -25.03
CA GLU A 222 -5.07 25.52 -26.19
C GLU A 222 -6.56 25.42 -25.88
N ALA A 223 -7.38 26.05 -26.72
CA ALA A 223 -8.81 26.14 -26.49
C ALA A 223 -9.47 24.75 -26.60
N GLY A 224 -10.16 24.32 -25.53
CA GLY A 224 -10.84 23.03 -25.45
C GLY A 224 -9.95 21.84 -25.06
N GLU A 225 -8.66 22.10 -24.81
CA GLU A 225 -7.70 21.09 -24.34
C GLU A 225 -7.50 21.29 -22.83
N ASP A 226 -8.52 20.90 -22.07
CA ASP A 226 -8.58 21.14 -20.62
C ASP A 226 -7.72 20.12 -19.85
N ILE A 227 -7.25 20.53 -18.68
CA ILE A 227 -6.32 19.76 -17.83
C ILE A 227 -6.89 19.54 -16.43
N VAL A 228 -6.20 18.77 -15.60
CA VAL A 228 -6.44 18.70 -14.15
C VAL A 228 -5.13 18.88 -13.43
N ALA A 229 -5.08 19.69 -12.37
CA ALA A 229 -3.85 19.90 -11.61
C ALA A 229 -4.03 19.74 -10.11
N GLU A 230 -3.00 19.16 -9.50
CA GLU A 230 -2.90 18.85 -8.08
C GLU A 230 -1.46 19.12 -7.62
N ARG A 231 -1.27 19.25 -6.31
CA ARG A 231 0.05 19.37 -5.69
C ARG A 231 0.25 18.25 -4.70
N ALA A 232 1.46 17.67 -4.70
CA ALA A 232 1.98 16.89 -3.58
C ALA A 232 3.14 17.62 -2.92
N MET A 233 3.25 17.52 -1.60
CA MET A 233 4.38 17.99 -0.82
C MET A 233 4.85 16.89 0.12
N TYR A 234 6.12 16.54 -0.01
CA TYR A 234 6.75 15.48 0.79
C TYR A 234 7.87 16.04 1.65
N PHE A 235 8.02 15.50 2.85
CA PHE A 235 9.03 15.94 3.81
C PHE A 235 9.44 14.77 4.71
N ASP A 236 10.60 14.91 5.35
CA ASP A 236 11.11 13.91 6.28
C ASP A 236 11.36 14.57 7.65
N PRO A 237 10.80 14.03 8.75
CA PRO A 237 11.12 14.48 10.10
C PRO A 237 12.59 14.27 10.51
N SER A 238 13.40 13.54 9.74
CA SER A 238 14.83 13.34 10.04
C SER A 238 15.65 14.63 9.90
N THR A 239 16.72 14.76 10.69
CA THR A 239 17.60 15.95 10.77
C THR A 239 18.32 16.31 9.46
N THR A 240 18.12 15.55 8.38
CA THR A 240 18.66 15.83 7.04
C THR A 240 17.70 16.61 6.13
N GLY A 241 16.45 16.86 6.54
CA GLY A 241 15.61 17.96 6.02
C GLY A 241 15.08 17.86 4.58
N SER A 242 15.35 16.81 3.82
CA SER A 242 14.77 16.61 2.48
C SER A 242 14.75 15.12 2.09
N GLY A 243 13.80 14.36 2.64
CA GLY A 243 13.61 12.95 2.31
C GLY A 243 12.23 12.69 1.74
N PHE A 244 12.17 12.07 0.55
CA PHE A 244 10.95 11.61 -0.13
C PHE A 244 10.40 10.30 0.49
N ALA A 245 10.45 10.15 1.83
CA ALA A 245 10.50 8.80 2.41
C ALA A 245 9.36 8.42 3.37
N ARG A 246 8.67 9.37 4.02
CA ARG A 246 7.76 9.01 5.14
C ARG A 246 6.52 9.86 5.33
N SER A 247 6.54 11.14 4.95
CA SER A 247 5.47 12.07 5.27
C SER A 247 5.15 12.93 4.07
N GLY A 248 3.89 13.34 3.95
CA GLY A 248 3.47 14.21 2.86
C GLY A 248 1.97 14.32 2.74
N HIS A 249 1.57 15.41 2.07
CA HIS A 249 0.18 15.71 1.80
C HIS A 249 0.00 16.18 0.37
N ASP A 250 -1.24 16.16 -0.08
CA ASP A 250 -1.66 16.65 -1.36
C ASP A 250 -2.77 17.70 -1.21
N ALA A 251 -3.06 18.40 -2.31
CA ALA A 251 -4.28 19.16 -2.48
C ALA A 251 -4.60 19.29 -3.98
N LEU A 252 -5.85 19.00 -4.33
CA LEU A 252 -6.40 19.32 -5.64
C LEU A 252 -6.48 20.83 -5.81
N GLY A 253 -6.11 21.33 -7.00
CA GLY A 253 -6.27 22.75 -7.33
C GLY A 253 -7.74 23.15 -7.47
N VAL A 254 -7.98 24.45 -7.57
CA VAL A 254 -9.31 25.00 -7.89
C VAL A 254 -9.29 25.73 -9.23
N PRO A 255 -10.37 25.68 -10.03
CA PRO A 255 -10.34 26.27 -11.36
C PRO A 255 -10.38 27.80 -11.34
N GLU A 256 -11.01 28.38 -10.33
CA GLU A 256 -11.19 29.83 -10.21
C GLU A 256 -10.93 30.33 -8.78
N ALA A 257 -10.50 31.59 -8.71
CA ALA A 257 -10.46 32.34 -7.47
C ALA A 257 -11.87 32.79 -7.07
N SER A 258 -12.14 32.89 -5.78
CA SER A 258 -13.44 33.29 -5.23
C SER A 258 -13.29 34.39 -4.18
N ASN A 259 -14.34 35.20 -4.01
CA ASN A 259 -14.45 36.15 -2.92
C ASN A 259 -14.77 35.48 -1.58
N THR A 260 -15.25 34.24 -1.56
CA THR A 260 -15.62 33.53 -0.33
C THR A 260 -15.16 32.07 -0.34
N TRP A 261 -14.61 31.62 0.79
CA TRP A 261 -14.13 30.26 1.03
C TRP A 261 -14.57 29.75 2.40
N TYR A 262 -14.86 28.44 2.50
CA TYR A 262 -15.32 27.78 3.71
C TYR A 262 -14.49 26.55 4.06
N PHE A 263 -14.24 26.37 5.36
CA PHE A 263 -13.58 25.20 5.94
C PHE A 263 -14.36 24.73 7.18
N ALA A 264 -14.49 23.42 7.34
CA ALA A 264 -15.09 22.76 8.49
C ALA A 264 -14.07 22.37 9.57
N GLU A 265 -12.79 22.31 9.21
CA GLU A 265 -11.68 21.89 10.05
C GLU A 265 -10.69 23.02 10.35
N GLY A 266 -10.11 22.90 11.55
CA GLY A 266 -9.04 23.71 12.08
C GLY A 266 -8.82 23.33 13.54
N PHE A 267 -7.57 23.12 13.94
CA PHE A 267 -7.22 22.81 15.32
C PHE A 267 -5.80 23.28 15.64
N THR A 268 -5.66 24.00 16.76
CA THR A 268 -4.39 24.58 17.25
C THR A 268 -4.01 23.98 18.61
N GLY A 269 -4.39 22.72 18.84
CA GLY A 269 -4.30 22.05 20.13
C GLY A 269 -3.70 20.65 20.03
N GLY A 270 -3.65 19.95 21.17
CA GLY A 270 -3.01 18.65 21.26
C GLY A 270 -3.00 18.05 22.65
N ASN A 271 -2.34 16.91 22.77
CA ASN A 271 -2.02 16.20 24.01
C ASN A 271 -0.52 15.89 24.07
N ALA A 272 -0.02 15.27 25.13
CA ALA A 272 1.41 15.00 25.35
C ALA A 272 2.13 14.17 24.25
N THR A 273 1.40 13.52 23.34
CA THR A 273 2.01 12.72 22.27
C THR A 273 1.77 13.29 20.88
N THR A 274 0.77 14.15 20.71
CA THR A 274 0.38 14.69 19.40
C THR A 274 -0.20 16.10 19.55
N ALA A 275 0.39 17.09 18.87
CA ALA A 275 -0.15 18.44 18.77
C ALA A 275 -0.24 18.88 17.31
N PHE A 276 -1.33 19.58 16.96
CA PHE A 276 -1.63 20.05 15.62
C PHE A 276 -1.39 21.55 15.50
N GLU A 277 -0.92 21.95 14.33
CA GLU A 277 -0.76 23.33 13.91
C GLU A 277 -1.56 23.57 12.64
N THR A 278 -2.32 24.66 12.59
CA THR A 278 -3.13 25.02 11.42
C THR A 278 -2.50 26.18 10.66
N PHE A 279 -2.36 26.00 9.36
CA PHE A 279 -1.91 27.02 8.41
C PHE A 279 -3.04 27.30 7.42
N LEU A 280 -3.36 28.59 7.24
CA LEU A 280 -4.26 29.06 6.18
C LEU A 280 -3.41 29.74 5.11
N LEU A 281 -3.63 29.35 3.87
CA LEU A 281 -2.83 29.78 2.73
C LEU A 281 -3.70 30.52 1.76
N LEU A 282 -3.28 31.73 1.41
CA LEU A 282 -4.03 32.62 0.55
C LEU A 282 -3.20 32.98 -0.67
N ALA A 283 -3.73 32.75 -1.86
CA ALA A 283 -3.11 33.16 -3.11
C ALA A 283 -3.95 34.23 -3.79
N ASN A 284 -3.33 35.36 -4.12
CA ASN A 284 -3.91 36.36 -4.99
C ASN A 284 -3.33 36.21 -6.41
N PRO A 285 -4.05 35.56 -7.34
CA PRO A 285 -3.54 35.35 -8.69
C PRO A 285 -3.70 36.57 -9.62
N SER A 286 -4.19 37.70 -9.10
CA SER A 286 -4.47 38.92 -9.86
C SER A 286 -3.38 39.98 -9.68
N ASP A 287 -3.34 40.95 -10.59
CA ASP A 287 -2.44 42.10 -10.58
C ASP A 287 -2.91 43.24 -9.65
N ALA A 288 -4.06 43.08 -8.99
CA ALA A 288 -4.60 44.05 -8.03
C ALA A 288 -4.51 43.51 -6.61
N ALA A 289 -4.21 44.38 -5.64
CA ALA A 289 -4.23 44.00 -4.24
C ALA A 289 -5.65 43.61 -3.77
N SER A 290 -5.73 42.63 -2.88
CA SER A 290 -6.93 42.17 -2.20
C SER A 290 -6.75 42.28 -0.69
N THR A 291 -7.84 42.14 0.06
CA THR A 291 -7.82 42.08 1.51
C THR A 291 -8.76 40.97 1.93
N ALA A 292 -8.22 39.96 2.63
CA ALA A 292 -8.96 38.82 3.13
C ALA A 292 -9.40 39.07 4.58
N THR A 293 -10.63 38.74 4.93
CA THR A 293 -11.14 38.67 6.29
C THR A 293 -11.48 37.23 6.61
N VAL A 294 -10.81 36.67 7.60
CA VAL A 294 -11.01 35.31 8.08
C VAL A 294 -11.83 35.38 9.36
N THR A 295 -13.00 34.75 9.35
CA THR A 295 -13.80 34.52 10.55
C THR A 295 -13.63 33.07 10.98
N TYR A 296 -13.09 32.85 12.17
CA TYR A 296 -12.99 31.55 12.83
C TYR A 296 -14.27 31.30 13.63
N GLN A 297 -14.95 30.17 13.37
CA GLN A 297 -16.14 29.72 14.12
C GLN A 297 -15.72 28.69 15.16
N LEU A 298 -15.76 29.03 16.45
CA LEU A 298 -15.30 28.15 17.54
C LEU A 298 -16.41 27.19 18.03
N ASP A 299 -16.02 26.08 18.64
CA ASP A 299 -16.95 25.13 19.29
C ASP A 299 -17.82 25.78 20.38
N SER A 300 -17.35 26.89 20.97
CA SER A 300 -18.11 27.65 21.98
C SER A 300 -19.26 28.49 21.38
N GLY A 301 -19.40 28.54 20.05
CA GLY A 301 -20.31 29.43 19.33
C GLY A 301 -19.81 30.87 19.22
N GLN A 302 -18.63 31.18 19.77
CA GLN A 302 -17.95 32.47 19.58
C GLN A 302 -17.23 32.52 18.23
N THR A 303 -17.02 33.74 17.73
CA THR A 303 -16.21 33.98 16.53
C THR A 303 -15.02 34.88 16.82
N VAL A 304 -13.93 34.66 16.09
CA VAL A 304 -12.75 35.53 16.00
C VAL A 304 -12.62 35.99 14.55
N ALA A 305 -12.44 37.29 14.30
CA ALA A 305 -12.28 37.83 12.95
C ALA A 305 -10.92 38.51 12.80
N ARG A 306 -10.21 38.22 11.70
CA ARG A 306 -8.89 38.78 11.38
C ARG A 306 -8.82 39.20 9.93
N THR A 307 -8.08 40.27 9.65
CA THR A 307 -7.95 40.83 8.31
C THR A 307 -6.49 40.81 7.87
N TYR A 308 -6.25 40.39 6.64
CA TYR A 308 -4.92 40.20 6.07
C TYR A 308 -4.84 40.89 4.70
N PRO A 309 -3.89 41.82 4.49
CA PRO A 309 -3.64 42.41 3.18
C PRO A 309 -2.91 41.40 2.28
N LEU A 310 -3.32 41.33 1.01
CA LEU A 310 -2.66 40.55 -0.03
C LEU A 310 -2.30 41.45 -1.21
N GLY A 311 -1.01 41.57 -1.49
CA GLY A 311 -0.50 42.27 -2.66
C GLY A 311 -0.83 41.56 -3.98
N PRO A 312 -0.61 42.23 -5.12
CA PRO A 312 -0.69 41.63 -6.46
C PRO A 312 0.21 40.40 -6.59
N ASN A 313 -0.29 39.34 -7.23
CA ASN A 313 0.45 38.10 -7.51
C ASN A 313 1.15 37.51 -6.28
N GLN A 314 0.60 37.73 -5.08
CA GLN A 314 1.23 37.35 -3.82
C GLN A 314 0.56 36.10 -3.24
N ARG A 315 1.38 35.27 -2.60
CA ARG A 315 0.94 34.19 -1.72
C ARG A 315 1.27 34.51 -0.25
N LEU A 316 0.36 34.19 0.67
CA LEU A 316 0.48 34.50 2.11
C LEU A 316 0.20 33.24 2.96
N THR A 317 1.11 32.91 3.89
CA THR A 317 0.85 31.94 4.99
C THR A 317 0.29 32.69 6.19
N ILE A 318 -0.74 32.15 6.80
CA ILE A 318 -1.18 32.53 8.15
C ILE A 318 -0.98 31.30 9.04
N TRP A 319 -0.10 31.40 10.03
CA TRP A 319 0.04 30.40 11.07
C TRP A 319 -0.95 30.68 12.19
N VAL A 320 -2.05 29.94 12.23
CA VAL A 320 -3.19 30.27 13.11
C VAL A 320 -2.83 30.09 14.58
N ASP A 321 -1.95 29.15 14.91
CA ASP A 321 -1.43 28.98 16.28
C ASP A 321 -0.69 30.22 16.76
N GLN A 322 0.08 30.88 15.89
CA GLN A 322 0.74 32.14 16.23
C GLN A 322 -0.27 33.25 16.50
N GLU A 323 -1.37 33.30 15.74
CA GLU A 323 -2.44 34.25 16.00
C GLU A 323 -3.12 34.02 17.35
N GLY A 324 -3.24 32.75 17.77
CA GLY A 324 -3.68 32.38 19.12
C GLY A 324 -2.74 32.84 20.24
N ARG A 325 -1.45 33.03 19.94
CA ARG A 325 -0.43 33.49 20.90
C ARG A 325 -0.39 35.01 20.98
N GLU A 326 -0.35 35.67 19.83
CA GLU A 326 0.03 37.08 19.73
C GLU A 326 -1.17 38.02 19.67
N ALA A 327 -2.33 37.53 19.22
CA ALA A 327 -3.43 38.41 18.86
C ALA A 327 -4.78 38.05 19.50
N ASP A 328 -5.18 36.78 19.56
CA ASP A 328 -6.43 36.38 20.23
C ASP A 328 -6.34 35.00 20.89
N ALA A 329 -6.22 34.99 22.21
CA ALA A 329 -6.07 33.78 23.03
C ALA A 329 -7.20 32.76 22.87
N ARG A 330 -8.36 33.13 22.29
CA ARG A 330 -9.45 32.19 21.98
C ARG A 330 -9.10 31.21 20.87
N LEU A 331 -8.08 31.49 20.07
CA LEU A 331 -7.53 30.56 19.07
C LEU A 331 -6.45 29.64 19.65
N LYS A 332 -6.13 29.72 20.95
CA LYS A 332 -5.17 28.83 21.61
C LYS A 332 -5.85 27.50 21.97
N ALA A 333 -5.32 26.36 21.51
CA ALA A 333 -5.86 25.03 21.78
C ALA A 333 -7.36 24.90 21.44
N ALA A 334 -7.76 25.46 20.29
CA ALA A 334 -9.15 25.58 19.90
C ALA A 334 -9.44 24.81 18.61
N SER A 335 -10.62 24.18 18.55
CA SER A 335 -11.19 23.66 17.31
C SER A 335 -12.09 24.71 16.66
N PHE A 336 -12.00 24.84 15.34
CA PHE A 336 -12.74 25.86 14.60
C PHE A 336 -13.02 25.48 13.16
N GLY A 337 -14.08 26.08 12.59
CA GLY A 337 -14.25 26.24 11.15
C GLY A 337 -13.74 27.61 10.71
N MET A 338 -13.64 27.84 9.40
CA MET A 338 -13.25 29.14 8.86
C MET A 338 -14.19 29.58 7.74
N THR A 339 -14.50 30.88 7.73
CA THR A 339 -15.08 31.58 6.58
C THR A 339 -14.12 32.68 6.18
N VAL A 340 -13.58 32.61 4.96
CA VAL A 340 -12.70 33.63 4.39
C VAL A 340 -13.50 34.45 3.40
N THR A 341 -13.56 35.77 3.57
CA THR A 341 -14.12 36.69 2.57
C THR A 341 -13.02 37.62 2.06
N ALA A 342 -13.07 38.02 0.79
CA ALA A 342 -12.04 38.87 0.20
C ALA A 342 -12.64 40.00 -0.65
N THR A 343 -11.98 41.16 -0.66
CA THR A 343 -12.42 42.32 -1.45
C THR A 343 -12.27 42.10 -2.96
N ARG A 344 -11.40 41.16 -3.36
CA ARG A 344 -11.25 40.63 -4.73
C ARG A 344 -11.06 39.11 -4.66
N PRO A 345 -11.39 38.37 -5.74
CA PRO A 345 -11.20 36.93 -5.76
C PRO A 345 -9.78 36.49 -5.42
N ILE A 346 -9.66 35.56 -4.48
CA ILE A 346 -8.41 34.88 -4.08
C ILE A 346 -8.64 33.36 -4.06
N VAL A 347 -7.60 32.58 -3.85
CA VAL A 347 -7.70 31.14 -3.54
C VAL A 347 -7.26 30.90 -2.10
N ALA A 348 -7.95 29.99 -1.41
CA ALA A 348 -7.63 29.62 -0.04
C ALA A 348 -7.46 28.10 0.11
N GLU A 349 -6.36 27.69 0.74
CA GLU A 349 -6.09 26.30 1.15
C GLU A 349 -5.80 26.26 2.65
N ARG A 350 -6.05 25.11 3.27
CA ARG A 350 -5.66 24.83 4.65
C ARG A 350 -4.68 23.67 4.64
N ALA A 351 -3.57 23.84 5.36
CA ALA A 351 -2.72 22.73 5.78
C ALA A 351 -2.75 22.59 7.30
N MET A 352 -2.63 21.37 7.77
CA MET A 352 -2.39 21.05 9.17
C MET A 352 -1.20 20.12 9.28
N TYR A 353 -0.30 20.42 10.20
CA TYR A 353 0.86 19.58 10.50
C TYR A 353 0.86 19.20 11.98
N TRP A 354 1.43 18.05 12.34
CA TRP A 354 1.48 17.59 13.72
C TRP A 354 2.73 16.80 14.05
N GLY A 355 3.07 16.71 15.34
CA GLY A 355 4.25 15.98 15.81
C GLY A 355 4.58 16.15 17.30
N THR A 356 5.84 15.82 17.65
CA THR A 356 6.43 15.89 19.00
C THR A 356 7.72 16.73 18.97
N PRO A 357 8.12 17.38 20.08
CA PRO A 357 7.65 17.17 21.44
C PRO A 357 6.29 17.80 21.71
N SER A 358 5.46 17.13 22.52
CA SER A 358 4.35 17.78 23.17
C SER A 358 4.42 17.59 24.69
N ALA A 359 4.19 18.69 25.42
CA ALA A 359 3.45 18.70 26.67
C ALA A 359 2.96 20.13 26.98
N ALA A 360 1.66 20.39 26.75
CA ALA A 360 0.88 21.47 27.37
C ALA A 360 1.16 22.95 27.03
N ASP A 361 1.91 23.28 25.97
CA ASP A 361 1.88 24.66 25.43
C ASP A 361 1.81 24.69 23.90
N PRO A 362 0.67 25.09 23.29
CA PRO A 362 0.60 25.38 21.86
C PRO A 362 1.37 26.68 21.50
N SER A 363 2.34 27.10 22.33
CA SER A 363 3.24 28.23 22.09
C SER A 363 4.55 27.87 21.37
N THR A 364 4.93 26.59 21.33
CA THR A 364 6.16 26.12 20.67
C THR A 364 5.83 25.38 19.37
N PRO A 365 6.46 25.74 18.23
CA PRO A 365 6.19 25.06 16.97
C PRO A 365 6.50 23.56 17.04
N THR A 366 5.67 22.75 16.36
CA THR A 366 5.83 21.28 16.34
C THR A 366 6.87 20.79 15.32
N PHE A 367 7.72 21.69 14.85
CA PHE A 367 8.75 21.43 13.85
C PHE A 367 10.00 20.74 14.45
N PRO A 368 10.59 19.73 13.77
CA PRO A 368 10.15 19.15 12.50
C PRO A 368 8.85 18.35 12.63
N TRP A 369 7.92 18.59 11.71
CA TRP A 369 6.62 17.92 11.71
C TRP A 369 6.79 16.43 11.44
N ARG A 370 5.99 15.65 12.16
CA ARG A 370 5.94 14.20 11.99
C ARG A 370 5.08 13.85 10.77
N GLU A 371 3.95 14.51 10.60
CA GLU A 371 3.08 14.38 9.43
C GLU A 371 2.23 15.65 9.21
N GLY A 372 1.57 15.76 8.07
CA GLY A 372 0.58 16.79 7.77
C GLY A 372 -0.44 16.36 6.72
N HIS A 373 -1.51 17.15 6.59
CA HIS A 373 -2.53 17.02 5.56
C HIS A 373 -2.98 18.40 5.07
N ALA A 374 -3.53 18.48 3.86
CA ALA A 374 -4.00 19.74 3.30
C ALA A 374 -5.24 19.56 2.43
N THR A 375 -6.01 20.62 2.23
CA THR A 375 -7.10 20.67 1.25
C THR A 375 -7.46 22.09 0.85
N ALA A 376 -8.01 22.25 -0.34
CA ALA A 376 -8.61 23.51 -0.78
C ALA A 376 -9.90 23.79 -0.01
N GLY A 377 -10.17 25.07 0.26
CA GLY A 377 -11.46 25.48 0.80
C GLY A 377 -12.59 25.25 -0.20
N SER A 378 -13.83 25.19 0.27
CA SER A 378 -14.97 25.20 -0.64
C SER A 378 -15.39 26.63 -0.97
N THR A 379 -15.70 26.90 -2.24
CA THR A 379 -16.30 28.18 -2.65
C THR A 379 -17.82 28.22 -2.43
N VAL A 380 -18.42 27.09 -2.05
CA VAL A 380 -19.87 26.93 -1.89
C VAL A 380 -20.20 26.32 -0.52
N LEU A 381 -21.42 26.62 -0.06
CA LEU A 381 -22.09 25.80 0.95
C LEU A 381 -23.09 24.91 0.22
N SER A 382 -23.17 23.64 0.61
CA SER A 382 -24.06 22.67 -0.03
C SER A 382 -24.97 22.00 1.02
N PRO A 383 -26.22 21.66 0.68
CA PRO A 383 -27.05 20.81 1.53
C PRO A 383 -26.61 19.35 1.50
N LYS A 384 -25.75 18.93 0.55
CA LYS A 384 -25.25 17.56 0.46
C LYS A 384 -23.77 17.48 0.10
N TRP A 385 -23.08 16.52 0.69
CA TRP A 385 -21.65 16.28 0.50
C TRP A 385 -21.37 14.79 0.37
N ALA A 386 -20.36 14.42 -0.40
CA ALA A 386 -20.00 13.02 -0.63
C ALA A 386 -18.52 12.73 -0.47
N PHE A 387 -18.23 11.51 -0.02
CA PHE A 387 -16.90 10.97 0.26
C PHE A 387 -16.86 9.47 -0.12
N ALA A 388 -15.85 9.03 -0.86
CA ALA A 388 -15.65 7.63 -1.27
C ALA A 388 -14.69 6.84 -0.35
N GLU A 389 -13.89 7.55 0.44
CA GLU A 389 -12.97 7.04 1.44
C GLU A 389 -13.55 7.17 2.86
N GLY A 390 -13.14 6.24 3.71
CA GLY A 390 -13.60 6.10 5.08
C GLY A 390 -13.28 4.71 5.61
N ARG A 391 -12.74 4.66 6.82
CA ARG A 391 -12.43 3.43 7.53
C ARG A 391 -12.45 3.63 9.04
N ASP A 392 -12.96 2.64 9.75
CA ASP A 392 -12.81 2.54 11.21
C ASP A 392 -12.22 1.19 11.60
N GLY A 393 -11.46 1.16 12.70
CA GLY A 393 -10.84 -0.06 13.22
C GLY A 393 -9.54 -0.44 12.50
N VAL A 394 -9.20 -1.72 12.52
CA VAL A 394 -7.88 -2.23 12.13
C VAL A 394 -7.87 -2.77 10.70
N ASP A 395 -6.75 -2.62 10.01
CA ASP A 395 -6.53 -3.20 8.69
C ASP A 395 -5.73 -4.49 8.63
N ALA A 396 -5.53 -5.01 7.41
CA ALA A 396 -4.83 -6.28 7.20
C ALA A 396 -3.34 -6.19 7.60
N GLY A 397 -2.79 -4.98 7.68
CA GLY A 397 -1.46 -4.69 8.23
C GLY A 397 -1.45 -4.49 9.74
N ASN A 398 -2.58 -4.69 10.44
CA ASN A 398 -2.75 -4.37 11.86
C ASN A 398 -2.65 -2.87 12.20
N ARG A 399 -3.00 -2.01 11.26
CA ARG A 399 -2.95 -0.55 11.43
C ARG A 399 -4.35 -0.06 11.81
N PRO A 400 -4.54 0.62 12.95
CA PRO A 400 -5.83 1.18 13.31
C PRO A 400 -6.10 2.46 12.49
N TYR A 401 -7.36 2.68 12.16
CA TYR A 401 -7.87 3.82 11.41
C TYR A 401 -8.96 4.51 12.25
N SER A 402 -9.05 5.83 12.12
CA SER A 402 -10.12 6.65 12.69
C SER A 402 -10.52 7.70 11.67
N THR A 403 -11.76 7.64 11.21
CA THR A 403 -12.35 8.63 10.31
C THR A 403 -13.13 9.67 11.12
N PHE A 404 -13.00 10.94 10.76
CA PHE A 404 -13.77 12.05 11.30
C PHE A 404 -14.41 12.82 10.15
N PHE A 405 -15.73 12.99 10.19
CA PHE A 405 -16.42 13.95 9.33
C PHE A 405 -16.62 15.25 10.09
N LEU A 406 -16.14 16.33 9.52
CA LEU A 406 -16.03 17.63 10.16
C LEU A 406 -17.04 18.55 9.49
N LEU A 407 -17.91 19.18 10.26
CA LEU A 407 -19.05 19.96 9.75
C LEU A 407 -18.99 21.37 10.31
N SER A 408 -19.12 22.38 9.45
CA SER A 408 -19.29 23.77 9.88
C SER A 408 -20.54 24.40 9.28
N ASN A 409 -21.26 25.13 10.12
CA ASN A 409 -22.49 25.83 9.81
C ASN A 409 -22.29 27.33 10.04
N PRO A 410 -21.99 28.11 8.99
CA PRO A 410 -21.83 29.56 9.12
C PRO A 410 -23.18 30.30 9.25
N SER A 411 -24.32 29.61 9.14
CA SER A 411 -25.65 30.24 9.19
C SER A 411 -26.11 30.55 10.63
N ASN A 412 -27.16 31.36 10.75
CA ASN A 412 -27.73 31.75 12.04
C ASN A 412 -28.78 30.77 12.59
N ALA A 413 -28.93 29.59 11.98
CA ALA A 413 -29.88 28.56 12.40
C ALA A 413 -29.18 27.21 12.43
N ASP A 414 -29.62 26.31 13.31
CA ASP A 414 -29.08 24.96 13.40
C ASP A 414 -29.34 24.17 12.11
N VAL A 415 -28.40 23.31 11.72
CA VAL A 415 -28.53 22.41 10.57
C VAL A 415 -28.49 20.97 11.07
N THR A 416 -29.56 20.21 10.80
CA THR A 416 -29.59 18.77 11.09
C THR A 416 -29.05 18.01 9.87
N VAL A 417 -27.95 17.28 10.05
CA VAL A 417 -27.26 16.53 9.00
C VAL A 417 -27.42 15.04 9.24
N LYS A 418 -28.00 14.35 8.26
CA LYS A 418 -28.03 12.89 8.17
C LYS A 418 -26.77 12.40 7.45
N ALA A 419 -26.02 11.51 8.09
CA ALA A 419 -24.95 10.75 7.45
C ALA A 419 -25.48 9.39 6.99
N THR A 420 -25.13 8.98 5.77
CA THR A 420 -25.41 7.66 5.20
C THR A 420 -24.07 6.98 4.90
N PHE A 421 -23.78 5.91 5.62
CA PHE A 421 -22.55 5.12 5.48
C PHE A 421 -22.84 3.90 4.61
N MET A 422 -21.99 3.66 3.59
CA MET A 422 -22.14 2.58 2.62
C MET A 422 -20.90 1.67 2.65
N ALA A 423 -21.06 0.44 3.12
CA ALA A 423 -20.00 -0.56 3.16
C ALA A 423 -19.85 -1.27 1.81
N GLU A 424 -18.73 -1.98 1.61
CA GLU A 424 -18.44 -2.66 0.34
C GLU A 424 -19.43 -3.77 -0.04
N ASP A 425 -20.13 -4.35 0.92
CA ASP A 425 -21.12 -5.41 0.67
C ASP A 425 -22.49 -4.89 0.23
N GLY A 426 -22.66 -3.56 0.14
CA GLY A 426 -23.93 -2.89 -0.14
C GLY A 426 -24.82 -2.70 1.09
N GLY A 427 -24.39 -3.18 2.26
CA GLY A 427 -25.01 -2.84 3.53
C GLY A 427 -24.49 -1.51 4.08
N GLY A 428 -25.14 -0.99 5.11
CA GLY A 428 -24.74 0.27 5.71
C GLY A 428 -25.70 0.74 6.80
N LEU A 429 -25.52 1.98 7.24
CA LEU A 429 -26.33 2.57 8.30
C LEU A 429 -26.43 4.08 8.13
N THR A 430 -27.30 4.70 8.90
CA THR A 430 -27.44 6.16 8.95
C THR A 430 -27.31 6.67 10.37
N SER A 431 -26.69 7.84 10.55
CA SER A 431 -26.69 8.59 11.82
C SER A 431 -27.11 10.04 11.55
N THR A 432 -27.46 10.80 12.58
CA THR A 432 -27.86 12.20 12.47
C THR A 432 -27.18 13.04 13.53
N VAL A 433 -26.69 14.21 13.14
CA VAL A 433 -26.05 15.19 14.04
C VAL A 433 -26.66 16.57 13.81
N VAL A 434 -26.77 17.35 14.88
CA VAL A 434 -27.13 18.77 14.79
C VAL A 434 -25.84 19.59 14.77
N VAL A 435 -25.67 20.40 13.73
CA VAL A 435 -24.60 21.40 13.63
C VAL A 435 -25.18 22.74 14.08
N PRO A 436 -24.75 23.27 15.23
CA PRO A 436 -25.34 24.49 15.79
C PRO A 436 -25.15 25.71 14.89
N ALA A 437 -26.03 26.70 14.99
CA ALA A 437 -25.91 27.99 14.34
C ALA A 437 -24.53 28.63 14.63
N ARG A 438 -23.84 29.09 13.58
CA ARG A 438 -22.49 29.69 13.63
C ARG A 438 -21.44 28.80 14.30
N GLY A 439 -21.66 27.50 14.32
CA GLY A 439 -20.81 26.55 15.00
C GLY A 439 -20.44 25.37 14.13
N ARG A 440 -19.91 24.35 14.77
CA ARG A 440 -19.40 23.14 14.13
C ARG A 440 -19.77 21.91 14.94
N ALA A 441 -19.69 20.75 14.29
CA ALA A 441 -19.88 19.44 14.89
C ALA A 441 -19.06 18.40 14.14
N ASN A 442 -18.78 17.28 14.79
CA ASN A 442 -18.08 16.16 14.17
C ASN A 442 -18.95 14.90 14.20
N ILE A 443 -18.82 14.05 13.19
CA ILE A 443 -19.28 12.65 13.24
C ILE A 443 -18.05 11.77 13.30
N TRP A 444 -17.92 11.01 14.40
CA TRP A 444 -16.84 10.04 14.59
C TRP A 444 -17.43 8.62 14.62
N PRO A 445 -17.45 7.92 13.47
CA PRO A 445 -18.03 6.58 13.33
C PRO A 445 -17.18 5.48 13.97
N THR A 446 -16.84 5.61 15.26
CA THR A 446 -16.04 4.64 15.98
C THR A 446 -16.87 3.47 16.50
N ALA A 447 -16.31 2.26 16.41
CA ALA A 447 -16.87 1.05 17.00
C ALA A 447 -17.15 1.13 18.52
N ALA A 448 -16.53 2.10 19.23
CA ALA A 448 -16.81 2.34 20.64
C ALA A 448 -18.23 2.89 20.90
N LEU A 449 -18.87 3.46 19.88
CA LEU A 449 -20.25 3.94 19.95
C LEU A 449 -21.19 2.87 19.39
N PRO A 450 -22.23 2.44 20.14
CA PRO A 450 -23.13 1.36 19.71
C PRO A 450 -23.79 1.57 18.34
N GLU A 451 -24.10 2.81 17.96
CA GLU A 451 -24.71 3.14 16.67
C GLU A 451 -23.79 2.88 15.47
N PHE A 452 -22.47 2.83 15.68
CA PHE A 452 -21.47 2.59 14.64
C PHE A 452 -20.79 1.23 14.75
N ALA A 453 -21.18 0.38 15.70
CA ALA A 453 -20.56 -0.93 15.93
C ALA A 453 -20.50 -1.82 14.66
N ALA A 454 -21.46 -1.66 13.75
CA ALA A 454 -21.49 -2.40 12.48
C ALA A 454 -20.43 -1.94 11.46
N LEU A 455 -19.80 -0.76 11.64
CA LEU A 455 -18.70 -0.26 10.81
C LEU A 455 -17.31 -0.66 11.34
N ALA A 456 -17.23 -1.36 12.48
CA ALA A 456 -15.99 -1.79 13.07
C ALA A 456 -15.13 -2.62 12.11
N ASN A 457 -13.87 -2.22 11.93
CA ASN A 457 -12.90 -2.83 10.99
C ASN A 457 -13.35 -2.81 9.54
N ARG A 458 -14.22 -1.86 9.14
CA ARG A 458 -14.75 -1.76 7.79
C ARG A 458 -14.29 -0.51 7.05
N ARG A 459 -14.14 -0.66 5.75
CA ARG A 459 -14.11 0.45 4.79
C ARG A 459 -15.54 0.85 4.41
N PHE A 460 -15.78 2.14 4.25
CA PHE A 460 -17.09 2.70 3.90
C PHE A 460 -16.96 4.02 3.14
N ALA A 461 -17.97 4.33 2.33
CA ALA A 461 -18.20 5.64 1.73
C ALA A 461 -19.26 6.36 2.57
N THR A 462 -19.29 7.69 2.50
CA THR A 462 -20.22 8.50 3.31
C THR A 462 -20.84 9.62 2.49
N PHE A 463 -22.16 9.75 2.63
CA PHE A 463 -22.93 10.85 2.06
C PHE A 463 -23.62 11.60 3.20
N LEU A 464 -23.45 12.92 3.23
CA LEU A 464 -24.01 13.80 4.25
C LEU A 464 -25.12 14.63 3.60
N GLU A 465 -26.30 14.69 4.23
CA GLU A 465 -27.46 15.42 3.72
C GLU A 465 -28.14 16.21 4.84
N SER A 466 -28.37 17.49 4.61
CA SER A 466 -29.20 18.33 5.47
C SER A 466 -30.66 17.94 5.34
N THR A 467 -31.29 17.50 6.43
CA THR A 467 -32.68 17.03 6.41
C THR A 467 -33.69 18.15 6.15
N GLY A 468 -33.29 19.41 6.38
CA GLY A 468 -34.09 20.61 6.10
C GLY A 468 -33.65 21.37 4.85
N GLY A 469 -32.68 20.86 4.09
CA GLY A 469 -32.15 21.52 2.88
C GLY A 469 -31.27 22.74 3.15
N ALA A 470 -30.93 23.04 4.41
CA ALA A 470 -30.00 24.10 4.75
C ALA A 470 -28.55 23.72 4.38
N SER A 471 -27.79 24.66 3.83
CA SER A 471 -26.41 24.43 3.40
C SER A 471 -25.40 24.50 4.54
N PHE A 472 -24.36 23.68 4.45
CA PHE A 472 -23.21 23.62 5.37
C PHE A 472 -21.94 23.29 4.57
N VAL A 473 -20.77 23.25 5.22
CA VAL A 473 -19.53 22.74 4.63
C VAL A 473 -19.07 21.49 5.37
N ALA A 474 -18.48 20.53 4.65
CA ALA A 474 -18.01 19.27 5.21
C ALA A 474 -16.62 18.88 4.69
N GLU A 475 -15.78 18.42 5.60
CA GLU A 475 -14.48 17.80 5.33
C GLU A 475 -14.43 16.40 5.95
N ARG A 476 -13.50 15.56 5.51
CA ARG A 476 -13.20 14.28 6.16
C ARG A 476 -11.71 14.16 6.42
N ALA A 477 -11.34 13.96 7.68
CA ALA A 477 -10.01 13.54 8.09
C ALA A 477 -9.99 12.03 8.36
N VAL A 478 -8.92 11.34 7.97
CA VAL A 478 -8.65 9.94 8.31
C VAL A 478 -7.27 9.87 8.93
N TYR A 479 -7.20 9.37 10.16
CA TYR A 479 -5.94 9.16 10.86
C TYR A 479 -5.65 7.67 11.04
N LEU A 480 -4.39 7.31 10.87
CA LEU A 480 -3.86 5.97 11.05
C LEU A 480 -3.03 5.94 12.33
N TYR A 481 -2.97 4.78 12.98
CA TYR A 481 -2.28 4.55 14.25
C TYR A 481 -2.92 5.25 15.46
N ALA A 482 -2.65 4.74 16.66
CA ALA A 482 -3.22 5.29 17.88
C ALA A 482 -2.66 6.68 18.24
N ASP A 483 -1.46 7.00 17.74
CA ASP A 483 -0.74 8.26 17.94
C ASP A 483 -0.88 9.23 16.74
N PHE A 484 -1.70 8.87 15.75
CA PHE A 484 -1.82 9.57 14.47
C PHE A 484 -0.49 9.69 13.71
N ALA A 485 0.40 8.71 13.91
CA ALA A 485 0.90 7.88 12.81
C ALA A 485 1.06 8.52 11.43
N SER A 486 -0.07 8.60 10.76
CA SER A 486 -0.25 9.08 9.40
C SER A 486 -1.68 9.62 9.33
N GLY A 487 -1.98 10.46 8.36
CA GLY A 487 -3.36 10.85 8.13
C GLY A 487 -3.50 11.78 6.95
N HIS A 488 -4.70 11.84 6.41
CA HIS A 488 -5.03 12.68 5.27
C HIS A 488 -6.40 13.33 5.48
N VAL A 489 -6.67 14.37 4.72
CA VAL A 489 -7.96 15.08 4.73
C VAL A 489 -8.45 15.26 3.31
N ASN A 490 -9.75 15.44 3.14
CA ASN A 490 -10.29 15.95 1.89
C ASN A 490 -11.55 16.81 2.13
N MET A 491 -11.69 17.87 1.34
CA MET A 491 -12.95 18.60 1.20
C MET A 491 -13.97 17.67 0.54
N GLY A 492 -15.20 17.61 1.08
CA GLY A 492 -16.24 16.80 0.46
C GLY A 492 -16.57 17.29 -0.94
N THR A 493 -17.02 16.41 -1.82
CA THR A 493 -17.62 16.86 -3.09
C THR A 493 -19.03 17.39 -2.82
N PRO A 494 -19.38 18.64 -3.20
CA PRO A 494 -20.78 19.07 -3.22
C PRO A 494 -21.61 18.10 -4.06
N TRP A 495 -22.65 17.53 -3.48
CA TRP A 495 -23.41 16.45 -4.11
C TRP A 495 -24.79 16.91 -4.57
N THR A 496 -25.14 16.61 -5.81
CA THR A 496 -26.47 16.94 -6.38
C THR A 496 -27.29 15.68 -6.70
N GLY A 497 -26.63 14.53 -6.81
CA GLY A 497 -27.25 13.24 -7.12
C GLY A 497 -28.15 12.71 -5.99
N ALA A 498 -28.90 11.65 -6.31
CA ALA A 498 -29.69 10.93 -5.32
C ALA A 498 -28.77 10.21 -4.32
N ILE A 499 -29.23 10.09 -3.07
CA ILE A 499 -28.58 9.27 -2.03
C ILE A 499 -29.58 8.19 -1.62
N VAL A 500 -29.38 6.97 -2.09
CA VAL A 500 -30.20 5.82 -1.69
C VAL A 500 -29.66 5.29 -0.36
N SER A 501 -30.54 5.15 0.63
CA SER A 501 -30.14 4.54 1.91
C SER A 501 -29.94 3.02 1.73
N PRO A 502 -28.88 2.43 2.32
CA PRO A 502 -28.69 0.98 2.33
C PRO A 502 -29.92 0.24 2.87
N SER A 503 -30.31 -0.85 2.21
CA SER A 503 -31.52 -1.62 2.57
C SER A 503 -31.33 -2.55 3.78
N ARG A 504 -30.08 -2.75 4.20
CA ARG A 504 -29.69 -3.61 5.33
C ARG A 504 -28.45 -3.08 6.03
N ALA A 505 -28.25 -3.53 7.26
CA ALA A 505 -26.98 -3.36 7.96
C ALA A 505 -25.84 -4.11 7.23
N PRO A 506 -24.56 -3.70 7.42
CA PRO A 506 -23.41 -4.42 6.89
C PRO A 506 -23.41 -5.90 7.29
N GLY A 507 -23.23 -6.80 6.32
CA GLY A 507 -23.26 -8.25 6.55
C GLY A 507 -22.06 -8.76 7.36
N ALA A 508 -22.25 -9.80 8.18
CA ALA A 508 -21.17 -10.40 8.97
C ALA A 508 -20.26 -11.29 8.10
N VAL A 509 -18.95 -11.22 8.35
CA VAL A 509 -17.97 -12.15 7.76
C VAL A 509 -17.58 -13.17 8.83
N THR A 510 -17.87 -14.45 8.60
CA THR A 510 -17.56 -15.52 9.57
C THR A 510 -16.51 -16.47 9.00
N VAL A 511 -15.37 -16.58 9.68
CA VAL A 511 -14.36 -17.61 9.38
C VAL A 511 -14.70 -18.87 10.18
N THR A 512 -14.84 -20.00 9.49
CA THR A 512 -15.10 -21.31 10.10
C THR A 512 -13.87 -22.20 10.18
N GLY A 513 -12.85 -21.93 9.36
CA GLY A 513 -11.62 -22.73 9.34
C GLY A 513 -10.51 -22.13 8.49
N TYR A 514 -9.29 -22.60 8.74
CA TYR A 514 -8.14 -22.33 7.88
C TYR A 514 -7.07 -23.43 7.99
N THR A 515 -6.30 -23.60 6.92
CA THR A 515 -5.20 -24.57 6.77
C THR A 515 -4.11 -24.00 5.84
N PRO A 516 -2.83 -24.38 6.01
CA PRO A 516 -2.26 -25.24 7.05
C PRO A 516 -2.04 -24.51 8.40
N ARG A 517 -1.83 -25.31 9.46
CA ARG A 517 -1.44 -24.81 10.80
C ARG A 517 0.07 -24.76 11.01
N GLU A 518 0.83 -25.30 10.06
CA GLU A 518 2.29 -25.26 10.04
C GLU A 518 2.78 -25.05 8.60
N MET A 519 3.78 -24.18 8.42
CA MET A 519 4.42 -23.90 7.13
C MET A 519 5.95 -23.92 7.25
N ARG A 520 6.63 -24.04 6.12
CA ARG A 520 8.07 -23.82 6.04
C ARG A 520 8.43 -22.36 6.32
N LEU A 521 9.64 -22.11 6.82
CA LEU A 521 10.05 -20.78 7.29
C LEU A 521 10.02 -19.74 6.16
N SER A 522 10.39 -20.15 4.95
CA SER A 522 10.44 -19.29 3.75
C SER A 522 9.06 -18.90 3.21
N GLY A 523 7.97 -19.58 3.55
CA GLY A 523 6.63 -19.34 3.00
C GLY A 523 6.41 -19.95 1.60
N GLY A 524 5.48 -19.40 0.82
CA GLY A 524 5.13 -19.92 -0.51
C GLY A 524 4.20 -21.14 -0.52
N GLU A 525 3.57 -21.46 0.61
CA GLU A 525 2.53 -22.50 0.69
C GLU A 525 1.12 -21.90 0.54
N LEU A 526 0.16 -22.68 0.05
CA LEU A 526 -1.22 -22.24 -0.09
C LEU A 526 -1.91 -22.21 1.29
N ILE A 527 -2.49 -21.07 1.62
CA ILE A 527 -3.46 -20.87 2.70
C ILE A 527 -4.84 -21.10 2.11
N THR A 528 -5.64 -21.95 2.75
CA THR A 528 -7.08 -22.07 2.48
C THR A 528 -7.85 -21.57 3.70
N ILE A 529 -8.78 -20.65 3.48
CA ILE A 529 -9.67 -20.08 4.49
C ILE A 529 -11.10 -20.46 4.10
N THR A 530 -11.86 -21.01 5.04
CA THR A 530 -13.28 -21.36 4.85
C THR A 530 -14.15 -20.50 5.75
N GLY A 531 -15.35 -20.16 5.28
CA GLY A 531 -16.24 -19.28 6.00
C GLY A 531 -17.53 -18.95 5.25
N THR A 532 -18.14 -17.83 5.61
CA THR A 532 -19.31 -17.25 4.94
C THR A 532 -19.19 -15.72 4.95
N GLY A 533 -19.96 -15.07 4.06
CA GLY A 533 -19.91 -13.62 3.90
C GLY A 533 -18.68 -13.13 3.13
N PHE A 534 -17.99 -14.01 2.41
CA PHE A 534 -16.89 -13.62 1.54
C PHE A 534 -17.45 -12.99 0.27
N ALA A 535 -17.08 -11.75 -0.01
CA ALA A 535 -17.53 -11.00 -1.17
C ALA A 535 -16.49 -9.96 -1.60
N GLY A 536 -16.65 -9.42 -2.81
CA GLY A 536 -15.71 -8.50 -3.44
C GLY A 536 -14.35 -9.17 -3.71
N THR A 537 -13.33 -8.35 -3.92
CA THR A 537 -11.93 -8.82 -4.04
C THR A 537 -11.34 -8.93 -2.63
N PRO A 538 -11.02 -10.14 -2.14
CA PRO A 538 -10.44 -10.28 -0.82
C PRO A 538 -8.96 -9.92 -0.80
N GLU A 539 -8.46 -9.61 0.39
CA GLU A 539 -7.04 -9.45 0.68
C GLU A 539 -6.68 -10.42 1.81
N VAL A 540 -5.59 -11.16 1.64
CA VAL A 540 -5.03 -12.00 2.70
C VAL A 540 -3.64 -11.48 3.00
N THR A 541 -3.32 -11.31 4.28
CA THR A 541 -1.96 -10.97 4.70
C THR A 541 -1.46 -11.98 5.70
N VAL A 542 -0.14 -12.14 5.71
CA VAL A 542 0.61 -12.93 6.66
C VAL A 542 1.62 -12.01 7.32
N ASP A 543 1.43 -11.72 8.61
CA ASP A 543 2.24 -10.73 9.35
C ASP A 543 2.31 -9.36 8.64
N GLY A 544 1.20 -8.95 8.04
CA GLY A 544 1.09 -7.69 7.30
C GLY A 544 1.61 -7.75 5.85
N LEU A 545 2.34 -8.80 5.47
CA LEU A 545 2.76 -9.01 4.07
C LEU A 545 1.62 -9.58 3.24
N ALA A 546 1.36 -9.00 2.07
CA ALA A 546 0.31 -9.46 1.17
C ALA A 546 0.57 -10.88 0.63
N ALA A 547 -0.43 -11.75 0.76
CA ALA A 547 -0.49 -13.05 0.11
C ALA A 547 -1.14 -12.90 -1.28
N THR A 548 -0.75 -13.74 -2.23
CA THR A 548 -1.31 -13.71 -3.58
C THR A 548 -2.60 -14.52 -3.64
N ILE A 549 -3.74 -13.88 -3.85
CA ILE A 549 -5.02 -14.59 -4.00
C ILE A 549 -4.98 -15.50 -5.23
N GLN A 550 -5.33 -16.77 -5.03
CA GLN A 550 -5.42 -17.79 -6.09
C GLN A 550 -6.87 -18.05 -6.51
N SER A 551 -7.78 -18.04 -5.53
CA SER A 551 -9.22 -18.16 -5.78
C SER A 551 -10.01 -17.58 -4.62
N ALA A 552 -11.22 -17.10 -4.92
CA ALA A 552 -12.15 -16.58 -3.94
C ALA A 552 -13.58 -16.94 -4.36
N THR A 553 -14.33 -17.51 -3.43
CA THR A 553 -15.75 -17.83 -3.55
C THR A 553 -16.48 -17.29 -2.31
N ALA A 554 -17.81 -17.36 -2.30
CA ALA A 554 -18.61 -16.92 -1.16
C ALA A 554 -18.30 -17.64 0.18
N THR A 555 -17.62 -18.79 0.12
CA THR A 555 -17.36 -19.64 1.30
C THR A 555 -15.92 -20.12 1.43
N GLN A 556 -15.05 -19.87 0.45
CA GLN A 556 -13.65 -20.30 0.47
C GLN A 556 -12.75 -19.31 -0.25
N ILE A 557 -11.61 -19.00 0.35
CA ILE A 557 -10.52 -18.21 -0.24
C ILE A 557 -9.24 -19.05 -0.17
N THR A 558 -8.51 -19.11 -1.28
CA THR A 558 -7.16 -19.68 -1.31
C THR A 558 -6.15 -18.61 -1.68
N ALA A 559 -5.06 -18.48 -0.92
CA ALA A 559 -4.01 -17.50 -1.16
C ALA A 559 -2.62 -18.12 -0.97
N LEU A 560 -1.67 -17.76 -1.82
CA LEU A 560 -0.27 -18.17 -1.68
C LEU A 560 0.42 -17.29 -0.63
N ALA A 561 0.91 -17.90 0.44
CA ALA A 561 1.65 -17.17 1.48
C ALA A 561 2.90 -16.49 0.88
N PRO A 562 3.19 -15.24 1.25
CA PRO A 562 4.33 -14.52 0.70
C PRO A 562 5.65 -15.23 1.01
N LEU A 563 6.59 -15.15 0.07
CA LEU A 563 7.97 -15.58 0.32
C LEU A 563 8.64 -14.58 1.26
N ARG A 564 9.37 -15.10 2.25
CA ARG A 564 10.23 -14.29 3.12
C ARG A 564 11.64 -14.19 2.54
N THR A 565 12.19 -12.99 2.60
CA THR A 565 13.56 -12.64 2.25
C THR A 565 14.30 -12.13 3.48
N ALA A 566 15.61 -11.93 3.37
CA ALA A 566 16.41 -11.29 4.42
C ALA A 566 15.83 -9.92 4.84
N LEU A 567 15.21 -9.20 3.89
CA LEU A 567 14.61 -7.87 4.11
C LEU A 567 13.26 -7.95 4.82
N THR A 568 12.44 -8.96 4.52
CA THR A 568 11.12 -9.15 5.16
C THR A 568 11.22 -9.99 6.44
N GLY A 569 12.44 -10.34 6.85
CA GLY A 569 12.79 -11.08 8.06
C GLY A 569 12.52 -12.58 7.99
N PHE A 570 13.51 -13.40 8.37
CA PHE A 570 13.32 -14.84 8.68
C PHE A 570 12.97 -15.09 10.15
N GLY A 571 13.16 -14.11 11.02
CA GLY A 571 12.94 -14.24 12.44
C GLY A 571 11.49 -14.06 12.82
N THR A 572 10.80 -15.14 13.18
CA THR A 572 9.94 -15.14 14.37
C THR A 572 9.73 -16.60 14.80
N LEU A 573 10.21 -16.92 16.01
CA LEU A 573 9.81 -18.11 16.78
C LEU A 573 8.32 -18.05 17.22
N ALA A 574 7.66 -16.92 16.96
CA ALA A 574 6.26 -16.67 17.26
C ALA A 574 5.34 -17.18 16.15
N ALA A 575 4.09 -17.46 16.51
CA ALA A 575 3.07 -17.85 15.55
C ALA A 575 2.79 -16.69 14.57
N SER A 576 2.77 -17.03 13.28
CA SER A 576 2.46 -16.12 12.18
C SER A 576 0.98 -15.81 12.17
N THR A 577 0.58 -14.56 11.99
CA THR A 577 -0.84 -14.18 11.97
C THR A 577 -1.36 -14.06 10.55
N ILE A 578 -2.47 -14.73 10.25
CA ILE A 578 -3.23 -14.58 9.02
C ILE A 578 -4.35 -13.57 9.28
N ARG A 579 -4.43 -12.52 8.46
CA ARG A 579 -5.59 -11.61 8.41
C ARG A 579 -6.27 -11.69 7.06
N LEU A 580 -7.58 -11.46 7.06
CA LEU A 580 -8.44 -11.45 5.88
C LEU A 580 -9.21 -10.14 5.86
N THR A 581 -9.15 -9.42 4.74
CA THR A 581 -10.12 -8.39 4.37
C THR A 581 -11.03 -8.96 3.29
N THR A 582 -12.34 -8.93 3.49
CA THR A 582 -13.34 -9.29 2.47
C THR A 582 -14.62 -8.54 2.76
N ALA A 583 -15.39 -8.19 1.73
CA ALA A 583 -16.59 -7.37 1.88
C ALA A 583 -16.31 -6.08 2.69
N GLY A 584 -15.12 -5.48 2.49
CA GLY A 584 -14.61 -4.32 3.21
C GLY A 584 -14.26 -4.53 4.68
N THR A 585 -14.46 -5.72 5.23
CA THR A 585 -14.24 -6.02 6.66
C THR A 585 -12.93 -6.77 6.87
N THR A 586 -12.10 -6.28 7.78
CA THR A 586 -10.87 -6.98 8.18
C THR A 586 -11.01 -7.73 9.49
N GLN A 587 -10.51 -8.97 9.55
CA GLN A 587 -10.40 -9.74 10.79
C GLN A 587 -9.18 -10.67 10.82
N THR A 588 -8.75 -11.06 12.02
CA THR A 588 -7.77 -12.12 12.21
C THR A 588 -8.44 -13.47 11.97
N VAL A 589 -7.87 -14.25 11.05
CA VAL A 589 -8.31 -15.61 10.70
C VAL A 589 -7.78 -16.63 11.71
N GLY A 590 -6.53 -16.43 12.13
CA GLY A 590 -5.83 -17.25 13.11
C GLY A 590 -4.32 -17.19 12.91
N THR A 591 -3.61 -18.16 13.48
CA THR A 591 -2.15 -18.25 13.40
C THR A 591 -1.64 -19.60 12.91
N PHE A 592 -0.42 -19.63 12.37
CA PHE A 592 0.29 -20.87 12.02
C PHE A 592 1.74 -20.83 12.49
N THR A 593 2.31 -22.00 12.74
CA THR A 593 3.71 -22.14 13.15
C THR A 593 4.61 -22.20 11.92
N ARG A 594 5.74 -21.49 11.94
CA ARG A 594 6.79 -21.66 10.93
C ARG A 594 7.86 -22.61 11.43
N ARG A 595 8.38 -23.46 10.54
CA ARG A 595 9.54 -24.32 10.83
C ARG A 595 10.51 -24.30 9.68
N PHE A 596 11.80 -24.14 10.00
CA PHE A 596 12.84 -24.39 9.02
C PHE A 596 12.97 -25.90 8.82
N ARG A 597 12.66 -26.39 7.63
CA ARG A 597 12.59 -27.82 7.34
C ARG A 597 13.67 -28.22 6.33
N VAL A 598 14.45 -29.23 6.70
CA VAL A 598 15.45 -29.84 5.82
C VAL A 598 15.08 -31.30 5.57
N LEU A 599 15.15 -31.71 4.31
CA LEU A 599 15.14 -33.12 3.94
C LEU A 599 16.58 -33.56 3.69
N ALA A 600 17.09 -34.54 4.44
CA ALA A 600 18.36 -35.19 4.13
C ALA A 600 18.09 -36.54 3.48
N MET A 601 18.40 -36.66 2.20
CA MET A 601 18.15 -37.85 1.39
C MET A 601 19.47 -38.45 0.91
N GLY A 602 19.58 -39.77 0.99
CA GLY A 602 20.78 -40.48 0.56
C GLY A 602 20.83 -41.93 1.01
N ASP A 603 22.03 -42.49 1.03
CA ASP A 603 22.26 -43.89 1.30
C ASP A 603 22.53 -44.20 2.80
N SER A 604 23.36 -45.21 3.07
CA SER A 604 23.80 -45.61 4.40
C SER A 604 24.58 -44.51 5.15
N MET A 605 25.25 -43.60 4.44
CA MET A 605 25.89 -42.44 5.07
C MET A 605 24.85 -41.45 5.59
N THR A 606 23.74 -41.25 4.87
CA THR A 606 22.65 -40.39 5.36
C THR A 606 21.86 -41.09 6.47
N TYR A 607 21.67 -42.40 6.36
CA TYR A 607 21.06 -43.22 7.43
C TYR A 607 21.85 -43.15 8.74
N GLY A 608 23.18 -42.97 8.65
CA GLY A 608 24.08 -42.86 9.78
C GLY A 608 24.74 -44.18 10.15
N THR A 609 25.07 -45.04 9.19
CA THR A 609 25.76 -46.31 9.46
C THR A 609 27.18 -46.04 9.95
N ILE A 610 27.62 -46.74 11.01
CA ILE A 610 29.01 -46.83 11.47
C ILE A 610 29.44 -48.30 11.42
N VAL A 611 30.69 -48.52 11.03
CA VAL A 611 31.33 -49.84 11.10
C VAL A 611 32.57 -49.73 12.00
N GLU A 612 32.45 -50.26 13.22
CA GLU A 612 33.53 -50.32 14.22
C GLU A 612 34.02 -51.76 14.43
N TYR A 613 35.31 -51.90 14.76
CA TYR A 613 35.99 -53.17 15.01
C TYR A 613 35.29 -54.01 16.10
N ALA A 614 34.94 -55.25 15.80
CA ALA A 614 34.71 -56.26 16.84
C ALA A 614 36.09 -56.87 17.22
N PRO A 615 36.43 -57.01 18.51
CA PRO A 615 37.68 -57.65 18.92
C PRO A 615 37.82 -59.03 18.29
N PRO A 616 39.05 -59.49 17.98
CA PRO A 616 39.26 -60.61 17.09
C PRO A 616 38.65 -61.89 17.67
N VAL A 617 37.61 -62.40 17.01
CA VAL A 617 37.16 -63.78 17.19
C VAL A 617 38.19 -64.68 16.49
N PRO A 618 38.58 -65.85 17.06
CA PRO A 618 39.54 -66.77 16.44
C PRO A 618 39.14 -67.11 14.99
N PRO A 619 40.11 -67.46 14.12
CA PRO A 619 39.91 -67.51 12.67
C PRO A 619 38.83 -68.52 12.29
N SER A 620 37.63 -68.01 12.02
CA SER A 620 36.57 -68.68 11.29
C SER A 620 36.79 -68.39 9.80
N THR A 621 36.76 -69.42 8.96
CA THR A 621 36.94 -69.34 7.50
C THR A 621 35.74 -68.72 6.77
N THR A 622 35.07 -67.74 7.37
CA THR A 622 34.01 -66.97 6.75
C THR A 622 34.25 -65.51 7.13
N PRO A 623 34.36 -64.57 6.17
CA PRO A 623 34.50 -63.16 6.49
C PRO A 623 33.29 -62.74 7.33
N THR A 624 33.49 -62.60 8.64
CA THR A 624 32.48 -62.05 9.54
C THR A 624 32.31 -60.60 9.17
N ARG A 625 31.19 -60.28 8.52
CA ARG A 625 30.73 -58.91 8.30
C ARG A 625 30.80 -58.19 9.65
N LEU A 626 31.60 -57.12 9.73
CA LEU A 626 31.64 -56.29 10.93
C LEU A 626 30.20 -55.87 11.28
N PRO A 627 29.79 -55.93 12.55
CA PRO A 627 28.45 -55.50 12.92
C PRO A 627 28.30 -54.00 12.57
N ALA A 628 27.36 -53.70 11.68
CA ALA A 628 27.02 -52.33 11.33
C ALA A 628 26.08 -51.79 12.41
N TYR A 629 26.45 -50.66 13.02
CA TYR A 629 25.64 -49.94 13.99
C TYR A 629 25.11 -48.66 13.38
N GLN A 630 24.08 -48.07 14.00
CA GLN A 630 23.70 -46.71 13.70
C GLN A 630 24.49 -45.76 14.61
N ALA A 631 25.02 -44.68 14.04
CA ALA A 631 25.67 -43.61 14.76
C ALA A 631 24.78 -43.10 15.90
N ALA A 632 25.37 -42.75 17.02
CA ALA A 632 24.65 -42.09 18.11
C ALA A 632 24.04 -40.76 17.64
N LEU A 633 24.73 -40.08 16.73
CA LEU A 633 24.26 -38.85 16.11
C LEU A 633 24.65 -38.81 14.61
N PRO A 634 23.81 -39.36 13.71
CA PRO A 634 24.00 -39.21 12.27
C PRO A 634 24.05 -37.74 11.84
N TYR A 635 24.70 -37.40 10.73
CA TYR A 635 24.83 -36.00 10.31
C TYR A 635 23.49 -35.25 10.18
N PRO A 636 22.35 -35.86 9.76
CA PRO A 636 21.07 -35.16 9.73
C PRO A 636 20.60 -34.75 11.15
N ALA A 637 20.83 -35.60 12.14
CA ALA A 637 20.50 -35.31 13.54
C ALA A 637 21.44 -34.24 14.13
N GLY A 638 22.74 -34.32 13.84
CA GLY A 638 23.70 -33.28 14.21
C GLY A 638 23.38 -31.92 13.56
N LEU A 639 23.02 -31.93 12.28
CA LEU A 639 22.58 -30.74 11.54
C LEU A 639 21.35 -30.13 12.19
N GLN A 640 20.37 -30.93 12.61
CA GLN A 640 19.19 -30.43 13.33
C GLN A 640 19.60 -29.70 14.61
N GLY A 641 20.54 -30.24 15.38
CA GLY A 641 21.07 -29.60 16.58
C GLY A 641 21.69 -28.22 16.28
N LEU A 642 22.54 -28.16 15.25
CA LEU A 642 23.18 -26.90 14.81
C LEU A 642 22.17 -25.86 14.34
N LEU A 643 21.16 -26.27 13.56
CA LEU A 643 20.09 -25.39 13.08
C LEU A 643 19.25 -24.85 14.24
N ARG A 644 18.89 -25.71 15.22
CA ARG A 644 18.09 -25.29 16.39
C ARG A 644 18.83 -24.33 17.32
N ALA A 645 20.15 -24.44 17.40
CA ALA A 645 20.99 -23.52 18.18
C ALA A 645 21.15 -22.15 17.51
N ASP A 646 20.89 -22.06 16.20
CA ASP A 646 21.02 -20.82 15.44
C ASP A 646 19.67 -20.08 15.37
N ALA A 647 19.64 -18.87 15.93
CA ALA A 647 18.44 -18.05 16.00
C ALA A 647 17.81 -17.74 14.63
N ARG A 648 18.56 -17.83 13.53
CA ARG A 648 18.05 -17.60 12.17
C ARG A 648 17.10 -18.69 11.68
N PHE A 649 17.29 -19.94 12.12
CA PHE A 649 16.46 -21.08 11.72
C PHE A 649 15.45 -21.47 12.82
N GLY A 650 15.79 -21.17 14.07
CA GLY A 650 14.92 -21.30 15.23
C GLY A 650 14.93 -22.70 15.87
N SER A 651 14.59 -22.76 17.16
CA SER A 651 14.59 -23.99 17.96
C SER A 651 13.60 -25.06 17.48
N GLY A 652 12.64 -24.68 16.63
CA GLY A 652 11.70 -25.58 15.97
C GLY A 652 12.19 -26.19 14.66
N ALA A 653 13.44 -25.92 14.23
CA ALA A 653 13.99 -26.49 13.00
C ALA A 653 13.96 -28.03 13.02
N THR A 654 13.67 -28.63 11.87
CA THR A 654 13.59 -30.09 11.71
C THR A 654 14.44 -30.55 10.54
N VAL A 655 15.10 -31.71 10.71
CA VAL A 655 15.80 -32.41 9.64
C VAL A 655 15.22 -33.81 9.55
N ASP A 656 14.54 -34.10 8.45
CA ASP A 656 14.00 -35.41 8.17
C ASP A 656 15.10 -36.27 7.54
N ASN A 657 15.48 -37.35 8.23
CA ASN A 657 16.49 -38.29 7.75
C ASN A 657 15.82 -39.37 6.89
N GLU A 658 15.94 -39.22 5.57
CA GLU A 658 15.44 -40.16 4.56
C GLU A 658 16.57 -41.01 3.97
N GLY A 659 17.61 -41.26 4.76
CA GLY A 659 18.70 -42.15 4.42
C GLY A 659 18.25 -43.61 4.32
N TYR A 660 18.59 -44.29 3.22
CA TYR A 660 18.25 -45.70 3.03
C TYR A 660 19.50 -46.51 2.69
N SER A 661 19.90 -47.40 3.59
CA SER A 661 21.14 -48.18 3.42
C SER A 661 21.14 -48.99 2.13
N GLY A 662 22.20 -48.81 1.33
CA GLY A 662 22.35 -49.48 0.03
C GLY A 662 21.42 -48.95 -1.07
N GLU A 663 20.77 -47.79 -0.89
CA GLU A 663 20.04 -47.11 -1.96
C GLU A 663 21.00 -46.68 -3.08
N CYS A 664 20.49 -46.70 -4.32
CA CYS A 664 21.18 -46.16 -5.48
C CYS A 664 20.39 -44.97 -6.04
N VAL A 665 21.04 -44.11 -6.81
CA VAL A 665 20.38 -43.07 -7.61
C VAL A 665 19.41 -43.72 -8.61
N THR A 666 19.81 -44.82 -9.28
CA THR A 666 19.00 -45.52 -10.29
C THR A 666 18.98 -47.04 -10.10
N THR A 667 18.13 -47.76 -10.85
CA THR A 667 17.95 -49.23 -10.72
C THR A 667 19.17 -50.03 -11.15
N VAL A 668 20.03 -49.44 -11.96
CA VAL A 668 21.10 -50.21 -12.59
C VAL A 668 22.35 -50.00 -11.74
N GLY A 669 22.80 -51.08 -11.11
CA GLY A 669 24.02 -51.09 -10.30
C GLY A 669 23.86 -51.47 -8.83
N CYS A 670 22.63 -51.51 -8.33
CA CYS A 670 22.31 -52.13 -7.05
C CYS A 670 22.00 -53.62 -7.28
N SER A 671 22.77 -54.52 -6.65
CA SER A 671 22.64 -55.98 -6.88
C SER A 671 21.53 -56.66 -6.06
N SER A 672 20.92 -55.98 -5.09
CA SER A 672 19.86 -56.54 -4.22
C SER A 672 18.83 -55.55 -3.66
N ASN A 673 19.09 -54.24 -3.68
CA ASN A 673 18.14 -53.20 -3.22
C ASN A 673 17.47 -52.52 -4.42
N THR A 674 16.14 -52.56 -4.50
CA THR A 674 15.35 -51.95 -5.58
C THR A 674 14.93 -50.50 -5.28
N THR A 675 15.27 -49.98 -4.10
CA THR A 675 14.92 -48.61 -3.71
C THR A 675 15.77 -47.61 -4.49
N ARG A 676 15.12 -46.63 -5.12
CA ARG A 676 15.77 -45.63 -5.97
C ARG A 676 15.50 -44.22 -5.48
N GLY A 677 16.55 -43.42 -5.39
CA GLY A 677 16.41 -42.02 -4.99
C GLY A 677 15.53 -41.22 -5.95
N VAL A 678 15.67 -41.46 -7.27
CA VAL A 678 14.85 -40.78 -8.30
C VAL A 678 13.35 -41.06 -8.19
N ASP A 679 12.93 -42.18 -7.62
CA ASP A 679 11.51 -42.53 -7.45
C ASP A 679 10.92 -41.90 -6.20
N ARG A 680 11.72 -41.78 -5.14
CA ARG A 680 11.26 -41.32 -3.82
C ARG A 680 11.19 -39.81 -3.73
N ILE A 681 12.12 -39.09 -4.36
CA ILE A 681 12.30 -37.65 -4.16
C ILE A 681 11.02 -36.85 -4.40
N VAL A 682 10.27 -37.15 -5.48
CA VAL A 682 9.03 -36.43 -5.83
C VAL A 682 7.97 -36.59 -4.74
N THR A 683 7.82 -37.81 -4.21
CA THR A 683 6.87 -38.10 -3.13
C THR A 683 7.30 -37.43 -1.84
N LEU A 684 8.59 -37.47 -1.49
CA LEU A 684 9.12 -36.89 -0.25
C LEU A 684 8.94 -35.36 -0.20
N VAL A 685 9.31 -34.65 -1.26
CA VAL A 685 9.18 -33.17 -1.31
C VAL A 685 7.74 -32.69 -1.49
N ALA A 686 6.83 -33.58 -1.91
CA ALA A 686 5.40 -33.32 -1.93
C ALA A 686 4.73 -33.57 -0.57
N ALA A 687 5.19 -34.59 0.18
CA ALA A 687 4.64 -34.96 1.48
C ALA A 687 4.86 -33.86 2.53
N LYS A 688 6.03 -33.21 2.51
CA LYS A 688 6.35 -32.05 3.33
C LYS A 688 7.07 -31.03 2.46
N LYS A 689 6.64 -29.77 2.49
CA LYS A 689 7.37 -28.68 1.85
C LYS A 689 8.60 -28.35 2.69
N TYR A 690 9.78 -28.47 2.09
CA TYR A 690 11.08 -28.20 2.72
C TYR A 690 11.64 -26.84 2.29
N ASP A 691 12.45 -26.24 3.15
CA ASP A 691 13.28 -25.07 2.82
C ASP A 691 14.56 -25.54 2.10
N VAL A 692 15.15 -26.65 2.55
CA VAL A 692 16.37 -27.23 1.99
C VAL A 692 16.20 -28.72 1.74
N VAL A 693 16.75 -29.21 0.63
CA VAL A 693 16.93 -30.64 0.37
C VAL A 693 18.42 -30.92 0.19
N VAL A 694 18.97 -31.75 1.07
CA VAL A 694 20.34 -32.26 1.02
C VAL A 694 20.30 -33.62 0.33
N ILE A 695 21.08 -33.78 -0.74
CA ILE A 695 21.19 -35.03 -1.50
C ILE A 695 22.64 -35.51 -1.39
N LEU A 696 22.86 -36.64 -0.73
CA LEU A 696 24.14 -37.35 -0.67
C LEU A 696 23.90 -38.79 -1.11
N GLU A 697 24.07 -39.05 -2.40
CA GLU A 697 23.72 -40.32 -3.03
C GLU A 697 24.70 -40.64 -4.17
N GLY A 698 24.74 -41.89 -4.63
CA GLY A 698 25.55 -42.32 -5.77
C GLY A 698 26.80 -43.14 -5.40
N PHE A 699 27.10 -43.29 -4.11
CA PHE A 699 28.21 -44.13 -3.66
C PHE A 699 27.95 -45.60 -4.01
N ASN A 700 26.71 -46.09 -3.83
CA ASN A 700 26.38 -47.48 -4.18
C ASN A 700 26.36 -47.72 -5.69
N ASP A 701 25.95 -46.73 -6.49
CA ASP A 701 25.96 -46.82 -7.97
C ASP A 701 27.38 -46.99 -8.54
N GLN A 702 28.42 -46.48 -7.87
CA GLN A 702 29.79 -46.62 -8.34
C GLN A 702 30.34 -48.05 -8.20
N ASN A 703 29.79 -48.84 -7.26
CA ASN A 703 30.17 -50.24 -6.99
C ASN A 703 29.62 -51.22 -8.03
N ALA A 704 28.72 -50.74 -8.89
CA ALA A 704 28.06 -51.47 -9.96
C ALA A 704 28.96 -51.86 -11.16
N THR A 705 30.15 -51.26 -11.29
CA THR A 705 31.08 -51.33 -12.44
C THR A 705 30.53 -51.04 -13.85
N VAL A 706 29.22 -50.78 -14.00
CA VAL A 706 28.54 -50.54 -15.30
C VAL A 706 28.34 -49.05 -15.61
N PHE A 707 28.46 -48.14 -14.63
CA PHE A 707 28.19 -46.70 -14.81
C PHE A 707 29.43 -45.81 -14.79
N THR A 708 29.44 -44.82 -15.68
CA THR A 708 30.31 -43.65 -15.60
C THR A 708 29.77 -42.66 -14.58
N GLY A 709 30.65 -41.83 -14.00
CA GLY A 709 30.24 -40.76 -13.08
C GLY A 709 29.16 -39.84 -13.66
N THR A 710 29.20 -39.59 -14.97
CA THR A 710 28.20 -38.77 -15.68
C THR A 710 26.80 -39.37 -15.62
N THR A 711 26.65 -40.69 -15.76
CA THR A 711 25.32 -41.31 -15.73
C THR A 711 24.68 -41.19 -14.35
N ILE A 712 25.46 -41.40 -13.29
CA ILE A 712 25.00 -41.26 -11.90
C ILE A 712 24.64 -39.78 -11.63
N ALA A 713 25.49 -38.84 -12.05
CA ALA A 713 25.25 -37.42 -11.92
C ALA A 713 23.98 -36.95 -12.65
N ASN A 714 23.60 -37.56 -13.78
CA ASN A 714 22.33 -37.27 -14.45
C ASN A 714 21.11 -37.71 -13.63
N GLY A 715 21.19 -38.82 -12.90
CA GLY A 715 20.12 -39.22 -11.97
C GLY A 715 20.01 -38.25 -10.78
N LEU A 716 21.15 -37.84 -10.21
CA LEU A 716 21.21 -36.81 -9.16
C LEU A 716 20.65 -35.46 -9.65
N ARG A 717 20.90 -35.11 -10.92
CA ARG A 717 20.31 -33.92 -11.56
C ARG A 717 18.79 -34.01 -11.56
N THR A 718 18.21 -35.16 -11.91
CA THR A 718 16.76 -35.37 -11.86
C THR A 718 16.22 -35.17 -10.44
N MET A 719 16.88 -35.72 -9.42
CA MET A 719 16.49 -35.54 -8.02
C MET A 719 16.59 -34.07 -7.58
N GLY A 720 17.69 -33.39 -7.90
CA GLY A 720 17.91 -31.99 -7.58
C GLY A 720 16.88 -31.07 -8.27
N ARG A 721 16.52 -31.35 -9.52
CA ARG A 721 15.47 -30.59 -10.22
C ARG A 721 14.10 -30.77 -9.55
N ALA A 722 13.72 -32.01 -9.20
CA ALA A 722 12.47 -32.24 -8.47
C ALA A 722 12.43 -31.49 -7.13
N ALA A 723 13.54 -31.47 -6.38
CA ALA A 723 13.66 -30.70 -5.15
C ALA A 723 13.55 -29.18 -5.39
N ARG A 724 14.26 -28.64 -6.38
CA ARG A 724 14.18 -27.22 -6.76
C ARG A 724 12.78 -26.82 -7.18
N ASP A 725 12.12 -27.63 -8.02
CA ASP A 725 10.79 -27.37 -8.54
C ASP A 725 9.71 -27.44 -7.43
N SER A 726 10.00 -28.14 -6.33
CA SER A 726 9.18 -28.09 -5.11
C SER A 726 9.28 -26.75 -4.35
N GLY A 727 10.26 -25.92 -4.71
CA GLY A 727 10.59 -24.62 -4.12
C GLY A 727 11.73 -24.66 -3.10
N ALA A 728 12.48 -25.75 -2.98
CA ALA A 728 13.56 -25.89 -1.99
C ALA A 728 14.93 -25.47 -2.54
N THR A 729 15.81 -25.01 -1.66
CA THR A 729 17.23 -24.89 -1.98
C THR A 729 17.89 -26.26 -1.97
N VAL A 730 18.64 -26.59 -3.01
CA VAL A 730 19.29 -27.90 -3.16
C VAL A 730 20.73 -27.83 -2.69
N VAL A 731 21.08 -28.71 -1.76
CA VAL A 731 22.46 -28.97 -1.32
C VAL A 731 22.88 -30.33 -1.88
N MET A 732 23.85 -30.34 -2.79
CA MET A 732 24.39 -31.53 -3.42
C MET A 732 25.71 -31.91 -2.76
N GLY A 733 25.71 -33.02 -2.03
CA GLY A 733 26.87 -33.57 -1.33
C GLY A 733 27.68 -34.52 -2.20
N ARG A 734 28.99 -34.55 -1.95
CA ARG A 734 29.90 -35.61 -2.45
C ARG A 734 30.97 -35.88 -1.41
N ILE A 735 31.43 -37.12 -1.33
CA ILE A 735 32.40 -37.58 -0.32
C ILE A 735 33.68 -38.08 -0.95
N HIS A 736 34.83 -37.79 -0.33
CA HIS A 736 36.15 -38.03 -0.92
C HIS A 736 36.48 -39.51 -1.18
N VAL A 737 35.72 -40.44 -0.59
CA VAL A 737 35.80 -41.89 -0.87
C VAL A 737 35.08 -42.31 -2.15
N MET A 738 34.39 -41.38 -2.83
CA MET A 738 33.83 -41.63 -4.16
C MET A 738 34.93 -41.72 -5.23
N ARG A 739 34.65 -42.49 -6.27
CA ARG A 739 35.48 -42.59 -7.47
C ARG A 739 35.68 -41.21 -8.11
N SER A 740 36.88 -40.94 -8.62
CA SER A 740 37.30 -39.60 -9.06
C SER A 740 36.47 -39.03 -10.22
N ASP A 741 35.97 -39.85 -11.14
CA ASP A 741 35.08 -39.45 -12.23
C ASP A 741 33.69 -39.06 -11.72
N LEU A 742 33.13 -39.78 -10.74
CA LEU A 742 31.87 -39.45 -10.08
C LEU A 742 32.00 -38.15 -9.28
N TRP A 743 33.05 -38.05 -8.46
CA TRP A 743 33.38 -36.83 -7.71
C TRP A 743 33.40 -35.60 -8.63
N SER A 744 34.05 -35.70 -9.79
CA SER A 744 34.15 -34.62 -10.78
C SER A 744 32.82 -34.34 -11.47
N ALA A 745 32.09 -35.39 -11.88
CA ALA A 745 30.79 -35.26 -12.55
C ALA A 745 29.74 -34.57 -11.66
N ILE A 746 29.69 -34.89 -10.36
CA ILE A 746 28.79 -34.23 -9.41
C ILE A 746 29.11 -32.74 -9.29
N ALA A 747 30.40 -32.36 -9.22
CA ALA A 747 30.78 -30.95 -9.17
C ALA A 747 30.37 -30.16 -10.40
N THR A 748 30.62 -30.71 -11.59
CA THR A 748 30.23 -30.09 -12.86
C THR A 748 28.71 -29.93 -12.89
N MET A 749 27.96 -31.00 -12.60
CA MET A 749 26.49 -30.98 -12.59
C MET A 749 25.93 -29.95 -11.60
N ALA A 750 26.42 -29.92 -10.36
CA ALA A 750 25.95 -28.97 -9.35
C ALA A 750 26.22 -27.51 -9.78
N THR A 751 27.36 -27.26 -10.45
CA THR A 751 27.70 -25.93 -10.98
C THR A 751 26.74 -25.53 -12.11
N GLU A 752 26.49 -26.43 -13.06
CA GLU A 752 25.56 -26.22 -14.18
C GLU A 752 24.13 -25.94 -13.71
N GLU A 753 23.65 -26.70 -12.72
CA GLU A 753 22.31 -26.55 -12.15
C GLU A 753 22.20 -25.44 -11.08
N LYS A 754 23.34 -24.84 -10.70
CA LYS A 754 23.46 -23.85 -9.61
C LYS A 754 22.97 -24.38 -8.26
N PHE A 755 23.20 -25.65 -7.99
CA PHE A 755 22.97 -26.23 -6.66
C PHE A 755 24.11 -25.84 -5.71
N LEU A 756 23.81 -25.73 -4.41
CA LEU A 756 24.85 -25.55 -3.39
C LEU A 756 25.65 -26.84 -3.29
N ARG A 757 26.96 -26.77 -3.51
CA ARG A 757 27.83 -27.95 -3.42
C ARG A 757 28.44 -28.06 -2.03
N VAL A 758 28.37 -29.24 -1.43
CA VAL A 758 29.09 -29.57 -0.18
C VAL A 758 30.10 -30.67 -0.47
N ASP A 759 31.37 -30.35 -0.22
CA ASP A 759 32.49 -31.27 -0.39
C ASP A 759 32.85 -31.87 0.97
N PHE A 760 32.44 -33.12 1.20
CA PHE A 760 32.91 -33.93 2.33
C PHE A 760 34.31 -34.45 2.01
N ASP A 761 35.27 -33.53 2.05
CA ASP A 761 36.68 -33.79 1.74
C ASP A 761 37.37 -34.63 2.83
N THR A 762 38.70 -34.72 2.76
CA THR A 762 39.52 -35.53 3.68
C THR A 762 39.46 -35.08 5.14
N ARG A 763 38.78 -33.97 5.45
CA ARG A 763 38.47 -33.59 6.82
C ARG A 763 37.39 -34.46 7.45
N VAL A 764 36.52 -35.11 6.66
CA VAL A 764 35.53 -36.06 7.18
C VAL A 764 36.23 -37.36 7.52
N GLU A 765 36.24 -37.73 8.80
CA GLU A 765 36.85 -38.95 9.29
C GLU A 765 36.05 -40.19 8.87
N ILE A 766 36.71 -41.12 8.19
CA ILE A 766 36.13 -42.38 7.69
C ILE A 766 36.57 -43.53 8.59
N GLY A 767 35.62 -44.42 8.91
CA GLY A 767 35.83 -45.62 9.70
C GLY A 767 36.66 -46.67 8.98
N GLU A 768 36.87 -47.80 9.66
CA GLU A 768 37.81 -48.84 9.21
C GLU A 768 37.41 -49.52 7.89
N ASP A 769 36.14 -49.47 7.53
CA ASP A 769 35.65 -50.04 6.27
C ASP A 769 35.97 -49.17 5.04
N GLY A 770 36.54 -47.98 5.25
CA GLY A 770 36.93 -47.06 4.18
C GLY A 770 35.74 -46.42 3.46
N VAL A 771 34.52 -46.53 4.01
CA VAL A 771 33.29 -46.01 3.39
C VAL A 771 32.51 -45.15 4.35
N HIS A 772 32.18 -45.69 5.53
CA HIS A 772 31.26 -45.05 6.44
C HIS A 772 31.99 -44.11 7.41
N PRO A 773 31.49 -42.87 7.62
CA PRO A 773 32.07 -41.96 8.60
C PRO A 773 32.10 -42.54 10.02
N THR A 774 33.09 -42.14 10.81
CA THR A 774 33.04 -42.33 12.27
C THR A 774 32.03 -41.34 12.89
N GLN A 775 31.78 -41.42 14.20
CA GLN A 775 30.93 -40.43 14.87
C GLN A 775 31.49 -39.00 14.70
N ASN A 776 32.81 -38.82 14.80
CA ASN A 776 33.46 -37.53 14.54
C ASN A 776 33.31 -37.11 13.06
N GLY A 777 33.39 -38.08 12.13
CA GLY A 777 33.07 -37.86 10.72
C GLY A 777 31.65 -37.32 10.50
N TYR A 778 30.64 -37.87 11.19
CA TYR A 778 29.27 -37.36 11.11
C TYR A 778 29.10 -35.95 11.69
N ASP A 779 29.81 -35.60 12.77
CA ASP A 779 29.81 -34.25 13.33
C ASP A 779 30.42 -33.22 12.36
N GLN A 780 31.47 -33.62 11.64
CA GLN A 780 32.10 -32.82 10.59
C GLN A 780 31.18 -32.65 9.38
N MET A 781 30.52 -33.72 8.93
CA MET A 781 29.52 -33.65 7.86
C MET A 781 28.37 -32.70 8.22
N ALA A 782 27.82 -32.80 9.43
CA ALA A 782 26.77 -31.91 9.92
C ALA A 782 27.22 -30.44 9.86
N SER A 783 28.45 -30.17 10.29
CA SER A 783 29.05 -28.84 10.28
C SER A 783 29.24 -28.28 8.87
N PHE A 784 29.63 -29.10 7.89
CA PHE A 784 29.79 -28.67 6.49
C PHE A 784 28.45 -28.33 5.85
N VAL A 785 27.44 -29.18 6.03
CA VAL A 785 26.10 -28.90 5.50
C VAL A 785 25.51 -27.64 6.16
N TYR A 786 25.62 -27.52 7.48
CA TYR A 786 25.20 -26.31 8.21
C TYR A 786 25.90 -25.06 7.66
N GLY A 787 27.22 -25.11 7.43
CA GLY A 787 27.99 -24.00 6.87
C GLY A 787 27.48 -23.56 5.49
N ALA A 788 27.15 -24.51 4.61
CA ALA A 788 26.57 -24.22 3.30
C ALA A 788 25.19 -23.58 3.39
N ILE A 789 24.30 -24.13 4.23
CA ILE A 789 22.96 -23.56 4.48
C ILE A 789 23.07 -22.14 5.05
N LYS A 790 23.94 -21.95 6.06
CA LYS A 790 24.22 -20.68 6.72
C LYS A 790 24.74 -19.60 5.78
N ALA A 791 25.55 -19.97 4.79
CA ALA A 791 26.13 -19.04 3.83
C ALA A 791 25.12 -18.64 2.74
N ALA A 792 24.25 -19.56 2.35
CA ALA A 792 23.28 -19.35 1.27
C ALA A 792 21.98 -18.67 1.73
N ILE A 793 21.53 -18.95 2.95
CA ILE A 793 20.30 -18.41 3.53
C ILE A 793 20.69 -17.31 4.50
N LYS A 794 20.54 -16.05 4.06
CA LYS A 794 20.94 -14.85 4.80
C LYS A 794 19.81 -14.31 5.66
#